data_AF-F9G136-F1
#
_entry.id   AF-F9G136-F1
#
_cell.length_a   1.000
_cell.length_b   1.000
_cell.length_c   1.000
_cell.angle_alpha   90.00
_cell.angle_beta   90.00
_cell.angle_gamma   90.00
#
_symmetry.space_group_name_H-M   'P 1'
#
loop_
_entity.id
_entity.type
_entity.pdbx_description
1 polymer ?
#
loop_
_entity_poly.entity_id
_entity_poly.type
_entity_poly.pdbx_seq_one_letter_code
_entity_poly.pdbx_strand_id
1 'polypeptide(L)'
;MSKPRPSAAYSQSEVLYTTQPFLVLPDLRVLPEQDVDFLELNRCFHLPVRTVQEEFINQYFLYLHPYYPLVDEKEFWDMYMGRESGDGKGRPMSLLVFQAMLFAASAVRLNQVLRDMADKRQFVSPVVLKNAGYTSVKVARNIFYRRAKLLFDLGVESDAFTKSQAALLLTFQFSALEPHAGSTWLAIAIQNAIVAQAHTFQAPGSSISRKKSNKRLWWSLFWRDRVLTLGLRKPLQITPSSFNVSLDPITPDDLANEAETSAVYDSRTKRQLADIINYQCRLAVLLTDTLSICYGPNAFDITYSLDNFEQTLSQIRTAKSNLARWKKEADRALHPFLNGKGAHRSTTLISSVVYIYAYAAQIALGNHEAMMIEQRQKGINIVDDTVLRNIGKDISYATTETTKLVGFIVQKGLTQHLPISAIAYIAYPLMLSSIDERIAPKDLEADEDQVLTRYHAQAMHLCSKRFEGAEDISRMITQIVQSTPIQLPLRPRSKAPGCRQSSGAEGALSPPSKSLTKYWDELFITRQYMRLRLSLDYALITGRPPTELDLPTSILHDSGIKRLAYGPIHSLSATTLYSPRKRRASESVAGLPRVIELDEKLSDDEGQAEHVEMLDDLTAPSTQIVQREASSVSSRPHFDYDAIWAANLFEEITDVRGISHSDASTRNGDINVYTVHMRLRGIIAPRVPDPAKMRYTITLVYDVLTERETVKMRFPFAGLVLTVIGSVQSSPVAQAAKPPQFFLIGDSTVAVDGGWGNGLLSYLNAPAKGDNRGVSGSTTVSWKSNGRWDTLIKDISAAKVEFEPVVTIQFGHNDQKVMQLNEFHANLVDIGNQIKAAGGTPIFITSLTRRTFQNGEVVQNLKEWAAETIAAAGDVGAQYLELNKASTDYVNAIGNENAQRYNWGEGDRTHLNPAGEIVFGRMVVDLLLEKRDDFSSYFTPNKALSDKIAKGEFATGDE
;
A
#
# COMPACT_ATOMS: atom_id res chain seq x y z
N MET A 1 -16.41 32.01 33.20
CA MET A 1 -17.04 31.04 32.27
C MET A 1 -17.33 31.72 30.94
N SER A 2 -16.43 31.60 29.98
CA SER A 2 -16.60 32.09 28.60
C SER A 2 -16.80 30.90 27.68
N LYS A 3 -17.87 30.90 26.87
CA LYS A 3 -18.19 29.80 25.94
C LYS A 3 -17.02 29.55 24.96
N PRO A 4 -16.69 28.29 24.64
CA PRO A 4 -15.71 28.00 23.59
C PRO A 4 -16.21 28.53 22.24
N ARG A 5 -15.32 29.17 21.48
CA ARG A 5 -15.62 29.54 20.08
C ARG A 5 -15.43 28.31 19.19
N PRO A 6 -16.36 28.02 18.27
CA PRO A 6 -16.35 26.77 17.52
C PRO A 6 -15.46 26.89 16.26
N SER A 7 -14.55 25.95 16.04
CA SER A 7 -13.53 25.96 14.98
C SER A 7 -13.95 25.24 13.70
N ALA A 8 -13.64 25.86 12.55
CA ALA A 8 -14.02 25.48 11.18
C ALA A 8 -15.51 25.74 10.82
N ALA A 9 -15.75 26.27 9.61
CA ALA A 9 -17.09 26.71 9.20
C ALA A 9 -18.08 25.54 9.07
N TYR A 10 -19.03 25.46 10.01
CA TYR A 10 -20.05 24.42 10.10
C TYR A 10 -21.11 24.56 9.01
N SER A 11 -21.39 23.49 8.26
CA SER A 11 -22.46 23.49 7.25
C SER A 11 -23.84 23.32 7.90
N GLN A 12 -24.83 24.03 7.36
CA GLN A 12 -26.24 23.98 7.79
C GLN A 12 -27.00 22.76 7.23
N SER A 13 -26.30 21.67 6.88
CA SER A 13 -26.80 20.60 6.00
C SER A 13 -26.55 19.16 6.49
N GLU A 14 -26.36 18.98 7.80
CA GLU A 14 -26.35 17.66 8.45
C GLU A 14 -27.57 17.48 9.37
N VAL A 15 -28.04 16.26 9.51
CA VAL A 15 -29.15 15.84 10.38
C VAL A 15 -28.67 14.79 11.38
N LEU A 16 -29.28 14.75 12.57
CA LEU A 16 -29.02 13.71 13.57
C LEU A 16 -29.71 12.40 13.14
N TYR A 17 -29.05 11.26 13.36
CA TYR A 17 -29.63 9.94 13.03
C TYR A 17 -30.98 9.67 13.71
N THR A 18 -31.21 10.25 14.89
CA THR A 18 -32.48 10.15 15.64
C THR A 18 -33.70 10.71 14.89
N THR A 19 -33.47 11.56 13.88
CA THR A 19 -34.54 12.05 12.98
C THR A 19 -34.93 11.05 11.89
N GLN A 20 -34.21 9.93 11.78
CA GLN A 20 -34.38 8.93 10.73
C GLN A 20 -34.80 7.57 11.34
N PRO A 21 -36.10 7.22 11.32
CA PRO A 21 -36.63 6.06 12.06
C PRO A 21 -36.17 4.70 11.53
N PHE A 22 -35.49 4.65 10.38
CA PHE A 22 -34.87 3.44 9.83
C PHE A 22 -33.50 3.12 10.46
N LEU A 23 -32.94 4.02 11.28
CA LEU A 23 -31.62 3.88 11.89
C LEU A 23 -31.70 3.63 13.40
N VAL A 24 -30.81 2.76 13.89
CA VAL A 24 -30.64 2.47 15.31
C VAL A 24 -29.17 2.45 15.73
N LEU A 25 -28.96 2.70 17.02
CA LEU A 25 -27.74 2.36 17.75
C LEU A 25 -28.19 1.62 19.02
N PRO A 26 -28.19 0.27 19.03
CA PRO A 26 -28.76 -0.50 20.13
C PRO A 26 -27.98 -0.30 21.43
N ASP A 27 -26.64 -0.35 21.37
CA ASP A 27 -25.78 -0.43 22.55
C ASP A 27 -25.29 0.94 23.06
N LEU A 28 -25.76 2.05 22.47
CA LEU A 28 -25.38 3.42 22.87
C LEU A 28 -25.62 3.71 24.37
N ARG A 29 -26.63 3.07 24.96
CA ARG A 29 -26.96 3.21 26.40
C ARG A 29 -26.02 2.45 27.34
N VAL A 30 -25.18 1.57 26.81
CA VAL A 30 -24.23 0.75 27.57
C VAL A 30 -22.86 1.44 27.65
N LEU A 31 -22.62 2.45 26.81
CA LEU A 31 -21.35 3.17 26.76
C LEU A 31 -21.22 4.22 27.88
N PRO A 32 -19.99 4.47 28.36
CA PRO A 32 -19.68 5.62 29.22
C PRO A 32 -20.11 6.95 28.57
N GLU A 33 -20.61 7.89 29.40
CA GLU A 33 -21.02 9.23 28.95
C GLU A 33 -19.89 9.97 28.21
N GLN A 34 -18.64 9.81 28.66
CA GLN A 34 -17.45 10.38 28.00
C GLN A 34 -17.24 9.88 26.57
N ASP A 35 -17.55 8.60 26.29
CA ASP A 35 -17.43 8.02 24.95
C ASP A 35 -18.56 8.51 24.04
N VAL A 36 -19.77 8.71 24.60
CA VAL A 36 -20.90 9.31 23.89
C VAL A 36 -20.63 10.77 23.53
N ASP A 37 -20.10 11.57 24.47
CA ASP A 37 -19.68 12.95 24.24
C ASP A 37 -18.57 13.03 23.18
N PHE A 38 -17.60 12.10 23.22
CA PHE A 38 -16.53 12.03 22.23
C PHE A 38 -17.05 11.64 20.82
N LEU A 39 -18.01 10.71 20.73
CA LEU A 39 -18.68 10.38 19.46
C LEU A 39 -19.46 11.57 18.89
N GLU A 40 -20.14 12.35 19.73
CA GLU A 40 -20.87 13.54 19.29
C GLU A 40 -19.92 14.69 18.90
N LEU A 41 -18.82 14.89 19.63
CA LEU A 41 -17.77 15.85 19.27
C LEU A 41 -17.14 15.52 17.91
N ASN A 42 -16.97 14.24 17.59
CA ASN A 42 -16.54 13.76 16.27
C ASN A 42 -17.68 13.68 15.23
N ARG A 43 -18.91 14.06 15.62
CA ARG A 43 -20.15 14.05 14.83
C ARG A 43 -20.51 12.68 14.25
N CYS A 44 -20.21 11.59 14.94
CA CYS A 44 -20.53 10.22 14.51
C CYS A 44 -22.05 9.98 14.40
N PHE A 45 -22.85 10.70 15.18
CA PHE A 45 -24.32 10.68 15.16
C PHE A 45 -24.95 11.54 14.05
N HIS A 46 -24.13 12.24 13.26
CA HIS A 46 -24.57 13.13 12.19
C HIS A 46 -24.42 12.50 10.80
N LEU A 47 -25.41 12.79 9.95
CA LEU A 47 -25.54 12.32 8.58
C LEU A 47 -25.83 13.48 7.63
N PRO A 48 -25.53 13.37 6.32
CA PRO A 48 -25.95 14.35 5.33
C PRO A 48 -27.48 14.48 5.29
N VAL A 49 -28.02 15.60 4.80
CA VAL A 49 -29.45 15.68 4.44
C VAL A 49 -29.87 14.58 3.45
N ARG A 50 -31.14 14.15 3.53
CA ARG A 50 -31.70 12.99 2.81
C ARG A 50 -31.39 12.94 1.31
N THR A 51 -31.43 14.09 0.62
CA THR A 51 -31.12 14.19 -0.82
C THR A 51 -29.66 13.86 -1.16
N VAL A 52 -28.74 14.09 -0.23
CA VAL A 52 -27.32 13.72 -0.36
C VAL A 52 -27.11 12.25 0.01
N GLN A 53 -27.85 11.74 1.00
CA GLN A 53 -27.85 10.31 1.32
C GLN A 53 -28.32 9.46 0.13
N GLU A 54 -29.44 9.83 -0.50
CA GLU A 54 -30.03 9.10 -1.64
C GLU A 54 -29.06 8.95 -2.82
N GLU A 55 -28.26 9.97 -3.12
CA GLU A 55 -27.26 9.90 -4.17
C GLU A 55 -26.12 8.91 -3.82
N PHE A 56 -25.58 8.93 -2.59
CA PHE A 56 -24.60 7.92 -2.16
C PHE A 56 -25.19 6.50 -2.15
N ILE A 57 -26.42 6.33 -1.65
CA ILE A 57 -27.12 5.04 -1.62
C ILE A 57 -27.34 4.50 -3.05
N ASN A 58 -27.73 5.36 -4.00
CA ASN A 58 -27.87 4.94 -5.39
C ASN A 58 -26.53 4.49 -5.99
N GLN A 59 -25.43 5.21 -5.73
CA GLN A 59 -24.11 4.76 -6.17
C GLN A 59 -23.67 3.44 -5.51
N TYR A 60 -24.04 3.19 -4.24
CA TYR A 60 -23.81 1.92 -3.56
C TYR A 60 -24.49 0.77 -4.30
N PHE A 61 -25.81 0.86 -4.54
CA PHE A 61 -26.55 -0.20 -5.22
C PHE A 61 -26.18 -0.36 -6.69
N LEU A 62 -25.78 0.72 -7.36
CA LEU A 62 -25.29 0.65 -8.74
C LEU A 62 -23.92 -0.04 -8.84
N TYR A 63 -22.91 0.38 -8.08
CA TYR A 63 -21.51 0.03 -8.39
C TYR A 63 -20.77 -0.77 -7.33
N LEU A 64 -21.34 -0.96 -6.13
CA LEU A 64 -20.69 -1.74 -5.07
C LEU A 64 -21.47 -3.00 -4.68
N HIS A 65 -22.78 -2.87 -4.44
CA HIS A 65 -23.67 -3.98 -4.11
C HIS A 65 -23.58 -5.18 -5.09
N PRO A 66 -23.43 -4.99 -6.42
CA PRO A 66 -23.32 -6.15 -7.31
C PRO A 66 -22.03 -6.98 -7.16
N TYR A 67 -20.96 -6.41 -6.62
CA TYR A 67 -19.76 -7.16 -6.24
C TYR A 67 -19.91 -7.81 -4.86
N TYR A 68 -20.62 -7.13 -3.94
CA TYR A 68 -20.72 -7.45 -2.51
C TYR A 68 -22.18 -7.23 -2.03
N PRO A 69 -23.10 -8.21 -2.19
CA PRO A 69 -24.51 -8.02 -1.91
C PRO A 69 -24.86 -8.12 -0.42
N LEU A 70 -24.30 -7.22 0.40
CA LEU A 70 -24.32 -7.31 1.87
C LEU A 70 -25.68 -7.04 2.52
N VAL A 71 -26.54 -6.28 1.86
CA VAL A 71 -27.82 -5.77 2.37
C VAL A 71 -28.89 -6.12 1.34
N ASP A 72 -30.04 -6.66 1.74
CA ASP A 72 -31.11 -6.88 0.76
C ASP A 72 -31.65 -5.55 0.24
N GLU A 73 -31.51 -5.31 -1.06
CA GLU A 73 -31.86 -4.01 -1.66
C GLU A 73 -33.34 -3.67 -1.46
N LYS A 74 -34.23 -4.67 -1.54
CA LYS A 74 -35.67 -4.45 -1.35
C LYS A 74 -35.97 -4.04 0.10
N GLU A 75 -35.48 -4.84 1.06
CA GLU A 75 -35.69 -4.56 2.48
C GLU A 75 -35.11 -3.21 2.86
N PHE A 76 -33.94 -2.83 2.31
CA PHE A 76 -33.36 -1.52 2.50
C PHE A 76 -34.27 -0.39 2.01
N TRP A 77 -34.78 -0.46 0.77
CA TRP A 77 -35.58 0.63 0.21
C TRP A 77 -36.95 0.76 0.87
N ASP A 78 -37.58 -0.35 1.25
CA ASP A 78 -38.86 -0.32 1.98
C ASP A 78 -38.66 0.31 3.37
N MET A 79 -37.61 -0.09 4.09
CA MET A 79 -37.23 0.49 5.38
C MET A 79 -36.86 1.98 5.26
N TYR A 80 -36.04 2.37 4.29
CA TYR A 80 -35.58 3.74 4.06
C TYR A 80 -36.71 4.69 3.64
N MET A 81 -37.66 4.21 2.83
CA MET A 81 -38.83 4.97 2.40
C MET A 81 -40.00 4.91 3.40
N GLY A 82 -39.91 4.11 4.46
CA GLY A 82 -40.99 3.95 5.45
C GLY A 82 -42.22 3.24 4.88
N ARG A 83 -42.03 2.33 3.91
CA ARG A 83 -43.09 1.49 3.37
C ARG A 83 -43.39 0.35 4.33
N GLU A 84 -44.67 0.05 4.54
CA GLU A 84 -45.07 -1.10 5.35
C GLU A 84 -44.86 -2.40 4.58
N SER A 85 -43.91 -3.22 5.04
CA SER A 85 -43.80 -4.62 4.62
C SER A 85 -44.98 -5.42 5.20
N GLY A 86 -45.54 -6.34 4.43
CA GLY A 86 -46.72 -7.14 4.83
C GLY A 86 -46.54 -7.98 6.11
N ASP A 87 -45.29 -8.28 6.50
CA ASP A 87 -44.94 -9.00 7.73
C ASP A 87 -44.60 -8.07 8.92
N GLY A 88 -44.95 -6.77 8.83
CA GLY A 88 -44.71 -5.77 9.86
C GLY A 88 -43.48 -4.88 9.61
N LYS A 89 -43.20 -3.97 10.56
CA LYS A 89 -42.08 -3.02 10.44
C LYS A 89 -40.75 -3.77 10.30
N GLY A 90 -40.07 -3.60 9.16
CA GLY A 90 -38.76 -4.20 8.90
C GLY A 90 -37.73 -3.82 9.97
N ARG A 91 -36.77 -4.73 10.23
CA ARG A 91 -35.73 -4.51 11.23
C ARG A 91 -34.90 -3.27 10.85
N PRO A 92 -34.75 -2.26 11.74
CA PRO A 92 -33.99 -1.07 11.43
C PRO A 92 -32.49 -1.38 11.25
N MET A 93 -31.82 -0.54 10.46
CA MET A 93 -30.39 -0.67 10.15
C MET A 93 -29.53 -0.01 11.23
N SER A 94 -28.39 -0.62 11.54
CA SER A 94 -27.38 -0.03 12.42
C SER A 94 -26.73 1.20 11.76
N LEU A 95 -26.62 2.31 12.51
CA LEU A 95 -25.93 3.52 12.06
C LEU A 95 -24.47 3.24 11.65
N LEU A 96 -23.81 2.29 12.33
CA LEU A 96 -22.44 1.86 11.99
C LEU A 96 -22.36 1.35 10.54
N VAL A 97 -23.26 0.46 10.13
CA VAL A 97 -23.33 -0.05 8.75
C VAL A 97 -23.70 1.08 7.79
N PHE A 98 -24.61 1.97 8.16
CA PHE A 98 -25.01 3.09 7.29
C PHE A 98 -23.86 4.09 7.05
N GLN A 99 -23.11 4.47 8.08
CA GLN A 99 -21.90 5.31 7.93
C GLN A 99 -20.83 4.58 7.09
N ALA A 100 -20.66 3.27 7.26
CA ALA A 100 -19.75 2.47 6.45
C ALA A 100 -20.20 2.35 4.98
N MET A 101 -21.51 2.32 4.70
CA MET A 101 -22.08 2.39 3.35
C MET A 101 -21.81 3.75 2.71
N LEU A 102 -22.01 4.87 3.43
CA LEU A 102 -21.66 6.21 2.96
C LEU A 102 -20.17 6.34 2.66
N PHE A 103 -19.30 5.81 3.53
CA PHE A 103 -17.87 5.69 3.28
C PHE A 103 -17.58 4.94 1.98
N ALA A 104 -18.07 3.72 1.84
CA ALA A 104 -17.75 2.88 0.69
C ALA A 104 -18.28 3.50 -0.63
N ALA A 105 -19.51 4.03 -0.60
CA ALA A 105 -20.15 4.70 -1.73
C ALA A 105 -19.49 6.02 -2.13
N SER A 106 -18.91 6.78 -1.19
CA SER A 106 -18.29 8.09 -1.48
C SER A 106 -17.20 8.03 -2.55
N ALA A 107 -16.52 6.89 -2.70
CA ALA A 107 -15.50 6.67 -3.73
C ALA A 107 -16.06 6.50 -5.15
N VAL A 108 -17.36 6.29 -5.32
CA VAL A 108 -18.02 6.22 -6.63
C VAL A 108 -18.46 7.64 -7.02
N ARG A 109 -17.93 8.18 -8.12
CA ARG A 109 -18.08 9.62 -8.42
C ARG A 109 -19.53 9.98 -8.77
N LEU A 110 -20.05 11.00 -8.10
CA LEU A 110 -21.31 11.66 -8.43
C LEU A 110 -21.16 12.44 -9.76
N ASN A 111 -22.06 12.19 -10.70
CA ASN A 111 -21.96 12.56 -12.13
C ASN A 111 -21.75 14.06 -12.43
N GLN A 112 -20.53 14.44 -12.81
CA GLN A 112 -20.31 15.71 -13.50
C GLN A 112 -20.58 15.57 -15.00
N VAL A 113 -21.83 15.85 -15.39
CA VAL A 113 -22.29 16.08 -16.77
C VAL A 113 -22.21 14.87 -17.72
N LEU A 114 -23.38 14.29 -18.01
CA LEU A 114 -23.82 14.11 -19.40
C LEU A 114 -25.28 14.54 -19.50
N ARG A 115 -25.55 15.60 -20.27
CA ARG A 115 -26.86 15.80 -20.86
C ARG A 115 -26.83 15.01 -22.16
N ASP A 116 -27.53 13.87 -22.22
CA ASP A 116 -28.24 13.51 -23.44
C ASP A 116 -29.22 12.35 -23.23
N MET A 117 -30.43 12.61 -23.73
CA MET A 117 -31.54 11.72 -24.09
C MET A 117 -32.17 10.75 -23.06
N ALA A 118 -33.45 11.04 -22.82
CA ALA A 118 -34.59 10.12 -22.68
C ALA A 118 -35.11 9.70 -21.29
N ASP A 119 -34.38 9.79 -20.17
CA ASP A 119 -34.99 9.57 -18.84
C ASP A 119 -34.71 10.71 -17.84
N LYS A 120 -35.78 11.17 -17.18
CA LYS A 120 -35.81 12.35 -16.29
C LYS A 120 -35.78 11.94 -14.82
N ARG A 121 -34.68 11.33 -14.37
CA ARG A 121 -34.36 11.24 -12.93
C ARG A 121 -33.00 11.89 -12.66
N GLN A 122 -33.04 12.98 -11.88
CA GLN A 122 -31.91 13.87 -11.61
C GLN A 122 -30.84 13.18 -10.76
N PHE A 123 -29.63 12.98 -11.30
CA PHE A 123 -28.45 12.55 -10.54
C PHE A 123 -27.21 13.36 -10.91
N VAL A 124 -26.25 13.45 -9.98
CA VAL A 124 -25.81 14.76 -9.48
C VAL A 124 -24.38 15.22 -9.80
N SER A 125 -24.24 16.52 -10.11
CA SER A 125 -22.97 17.25 -10.29
C SER A 125 -22.19 17.47 -8.97
N PRO A 126 -20.84 17.61 -8.99
CA PRO A 126 -20.00 17.98 -7.83
C PRO A 126 -20.40 19.26 -7.08
N VAL A 127 -21.31 20.05 -7.67
CA VAL A 127 -22.05 21.11 -6.99
C VAL A 127 -22.71 20.62 -5.70
N VAL A 128 -23.28 19.41 -5.64
CA VAL A 128 -24.00 18.95 -4.43
C VAL A 128 -23.07 18.54 -3.29
N LEU A 129 -21.91 17.92 -3.57
CA LEU A 129 -20.90 17.70 -2.52
C LEU A 129 -20.47 19.03 -1.91
N LYS A 130 -20.20 20.03 -2.76
CA LYS A 130 -19.85 21.38 -2.34
C LYS A 130 -20.98 22.06 -1.55
N ASN A 131 -22.24 21.90 -1.99
CA ASN A 131 -23.41 22.43 -1.29
C ASN A 131 -23.71 21.71 0.04
N ALA A 132 -23.31 20.44 0.18
CA ALA A 132 -23.37 19.68 1.43
C ALA A 132 -22.23 20.00 2.41
N GLY A 133 -21.28 20.86 2.01
CA GLY A 133 -20.12 21.26 2.82
C GLY A 133 -18.85 20.44 2.58
N TYR A 134 -18.85 19.45 1.67
CA TYR A 134 -17.68 18.64 1.37
C TYR A 134 -16.82 19.28 0.27
N THR A 135 -15.57 19.59 0.59
CA THR A 135 -14.63 20.24 -0.35
C THR A 135 -14.12 19.32 -1.46
N SER A 136 -14.06 18.01 -1.22
CA SER A 136 -13.70 17.00 -2.22
C SER A 136 -14.25 15.61 -1.87
N VAL A 137 -14.19 14.69 -2.84
CA VAL A 137 -14.52 13.26 -2.65
C VAL A 137 -13.61 12.62 -1.59
N LYS A 138 -12.29 12.88 -1.64
CA LYS A 138 -11.32 12.39 -0.64
C LYS A 138 -11.71 12.84 0.79
N VAL A 139 -12.09 14.11 0.95
CA VAL A 139 -12.50 14.67 2.25
C VAL A 139 -13.81 14.04 2.76
N ALA A 140 -14.84 13.91 1.92
CA ALA A 140 -16.07 13.22 2.29
C ALA A 140 -15.82 11.77 2.71
N ARG A 141 -14.99 11.05 1.95
CA ARG A 141 -14.56 9.68 2.24
C ARG A 141 -13.88 9.58 3.60
N ASN A 142 -12.90 10.43 3.89
CA ASN A 142 -12.14 10.39 5.14
C ASN A 142 -13.03 10.74 6.35
N ILE A 143 -14.02 11.63 6.20
CA ILE A 143 -15.02 11.93 7.23
C ILE A 143 -15.88 10.70 7.54
N PHE A 144 -16.49 10.07 6.52
CA PHE A 144 -17.33 8.89 6.74
C PHE A 144 -16.54 7.68 7.25
N TYR A 145 -15.29 7.49 6.78
CA TYR A 145 -14.38 6.47 7.32
C TYR A 145 -14.15 6.68 8.81
N ARG A 146 -13.76 7.89 9.22
CA ARG A 146 -13.51 8.22 10.63
C ARG A 146 -14.76 8.04 11.48
N ARG A 147 -15.93 8.49 11.03
CA ARG A 147 -17.20 8.31 11.76
C ARG A 147 -17.53 6.82 11.95
N ALA A 148 -17.46 6.02 10.89
CA ALA A 148 -17.72 4.59 10.94
C ALA A 148 -16.68 3.84 11.81
N LYS A 149 -15.39 4.17 11.70
CA LYS A 149 -14.32 3.60 12.52
C LYS A 149 -14.52 3.91 14.00
N LEU A 150 -14.80 5.16 14.38
CA LEU A 150 -15.02 5.52 15.78
C LEU A 150 -16.25 4.84 16.39
N LEU A 151 -17.33 4.68 15.62
CA LEU A 151 -18.49 3.87 16.03
C LEU A 151 -18.11 2.40 16.25
N PHE A 152 -17.26 1.83 15.39
CA PHE A 152 -16.77 0.45 15.53
C PHE A 152 -15.87 0.29 16.76
N ASP A 153 -14.84 1.12 16.89
CA ASP A 153 -13.80 1.05 17.92
C ASP A 153 -14.38 1.18 19.34
N LEU A 154 -15.36 2.08 19.53
CA LEU A 154 -16.02 2.29 20.83
C LEU A 154 -17.16 1.29 21.10
N GLY A 155 -17.36 0.30 20.23
CA GLY A 155 -18.26 -0.82 20.52
C GLY A 155 -19.75 -0.49 20.55
N VAL A 156 -20.23 0.46 19.73
CA VAL A 156 -21.67 0.82 19.67
C VAL A 156 -22.59 -0.29 19.14
N GLU A 157 -22.01 -1.41 18.69
CA GLU A 157 -22.68 -2.53 18.04
C GLU A 157 -22.14 -3.87 18.55
N SER A 158 -22.99 -4.63 19.23
CA SER A 158 -22.68 -5.96 19.73
C SER A 158 -22.89 -7.07 18.68
N ASP A 159 -23.82 -6.93 17.72
CA ASP A 159 -24.13 -7.97 16.73
C ASP A 159 -22.93 -8.22 15.81
N ALA A 160 -22.39 -9.44 15.88
CA ALA A 160 -21.26 -9.87 15.08
C ALA A 160 -21.59 -9.90 13.57
N PHE A 161 -22.84 -10.13 13.18
CA PHE A 161 -23.22 -10.06 11.75
C PHE A 161 -23.12 -8.63 11.24
N THR A 162 -23.67 -7.67 11.97
CA THR A 162 -23.66 -6.24 11.64
C THR A 162 -22.24 -5.66 11.68
N LYS A 163 -21.42 -6.03 12.67
CA LYS A 163 -19.98 -5.69 12.68
C LYS A 163 -19.24 -6.25 11.48
N SER A 164 -19.53 -7.48 11.06
CA SER A 164 -18.90 -8.07 9.87
C SER A 164 -19.27 -7.30 8.59
N GLN A 165 -20.54 -6.92 8.42
CA GLN A 165 -20.97 -6.07 7.29
C GLN A 165 -20.22 -4.73 7.28
N ALA A 166 -20.14 -4.04 8.43
CA ALA A 166 -19.45 -2.76 8.56
C ALA A 166 -17.94 -2.89 8.29
N ALA A 167 -17.28 -3.87 8.91
CA ALA A 167 -15.85 -4.12 8.72
C ALA A 167 -15.52 -4.47 7.25
N LEU A 168 -16.36 -5.26 6.56
CA LEU A 168 -16.18 -5.52 5.12
C LEU A 168 -16.22 -4.21 4.32
N LEU A 169 -17.16 -3.31 4.59
CA LEU A 169 -17.22 -2.00 3.94
C LEU A 169 -16.01 -1.12 4.28
N LEU A 170 -15.44 -1.25 5.48
CA LEU A 170 -14.21 -0.56 5.87
C LEU A 170 -12.96 -1.11 5.16
N THR A 171 -12.98 -2.35 4.62
CA THR A 171 -11.87 -2.89 3.79
C THR A 171 -11.55 -2.08 2.55
N PHE A 172 -12.42 -1.15 2.12
CA PHE A 172 -12.13 -0.25 1.00
C PHE A 172 -11.19 0.90 1.39
N GLN A 173 -10.73 1.01 2.64
CA GLN A 173 -9.69 1.97 3.04
C GLN A 173 -8.31 1.56 2.51
N PHE A 174 -7.58 2.52 1.95
CA PHE A 174 -6.18 2.39 1.57
C PHE A 174 -5.53 3.78 1.43
N SER A 175 -4.39 3.97 2.07
CA SER A 175 -3.49 5.13 1.97
C SER A 175 -2.05 4.66 2.19
N ALA A 176 -1.03 5.43 1.79
CA ALA A 176 0.36 5.11 2.12
C ALA A 176 0.68 5.20 3.63
N LEU A 177 -0.17 5.86 4.43
CA LEU A 177 -0.04 5.90 5.89
C LEU A 177 -0.65 4.66 6.57
N GLU A 178 -1.65 4.03 5.95
CA GLU A 178 -2.29 2.80 6.43
C GLU A 178 -2.33 1.71 5.33
N PRO A 179 -1.18 1.24 4.78
CA PRO A 179 -1.17 0.32 3.63
C PRO A 179 -1.70 -1.09 3.97
N HIS A 180 -1.95 -1.36 5.25
CA HIS A 180 -2.52 -2.61 5.76
C HIS A 180 -4.01 -2.51 6.14
N ALA A 181 -4.60 -1.31 6.21
CA ALA A 181 -5.98 -1.13 6.72
C ALA A 181 -7.01 -2.03 6.06
N GLY A 182 -6.98 -2.17 4.73
CA GLY A 182 -7.87 -3.05 3.99
C GLY A 182 -7.77 -4.53 4.39
N SER A 183 -6.58 -5.00 4.75
CA SER A 183 -6.31 -6.37 5.23
C SER A 183 -6.69 -6.55 6.71
N THR A 184 -6.44 -5.55 7.56
CA THR A 184 -6.83 -5.57 8.98
C THR A 184 -8.36 -5.59 9.12
N TRP A 185 -9.06 -4.72 8.40
CA TRP A 185 -10.53 -4.73 8.37
C TRP A 185 -11.12 -6.03 7.83
N LEU A 186 -10.43 -6.70 6.90
CA LEU A 186 -10.88 -8.00 6.39
C LEU A 186 -10.79 -9.08 7.48
N ALA A 187 -9.70 -9.11 8.25
CA ALA A 187 -9.53 -10.07 9.35
C ALA A 187 -10.61 -9.88 10.42
N ILE A 188 -10.85 -8.62 10.80
CA ILE A 188 -11.94 -8.23 11.71
C ILE A 188 -13.31 -8.68 11.15
N ALA A 189 -13.55 -8.49 9.86
CA ALA A 189 -14.82 -8.86 9.22
C ALA A 189 -15.03 -10.38 9.17
N ILE A 190 -13.98 -11.15 8.83
CA ILE A 190 -13.99 -12.62 8.83
C ILE A 190 -14.24 -13.15 10.25
N GLN A 191 -13.53 -12.64 11.25
CA GLN A 191 -13.69 -13.09 12.63
C GLN A 191 -15.12 -12.85 13.14
N ASN A 192 -15.68 -11.67 12.87
CA ASN A 192 -17.07 -11.37 13.21
C ASN A 192 -18.07 -12.24 12.41
N ALA A 193 -17.78 -12.60 11.16
CA ALA A 193 -18.60 -13.52 10.37
C ALA A 193 -18.57 -14.96 10.91
N ILE A 194 -17.42 -15.41 11.43
CA ILE A 194 -17.28 -16.73 12.08
C ILE A 194 -18.10 -16.76 13.37
N VAL A 195 -17.99 -15.72 14.22
CA VAL A 195 -18.83 -15.57 15.43
C VAL A 195 -20.33 -15.55 15.07
N ALA A 196 -20.71 -14.87 13.98
CA ALA A 196 -22.08 -14.82 13.47
C ALA A 196 -22.57 -16.12 12.77
N GLN A 197 -21.73 -17.16 12.70
CA GLN A 197 -21.98 -18.43 11.99
C GLN A 197 -22.35 -18.24 10.51
N ALA A 198 -21.72 -17.24 9.85
CA ALA A 198 -21.95 -16.96 8.43
C ALA A 198 -21.37 -18.05 7.52
N HIS A 199 -20.16 -18.54 7.84
CA HIS A 199 -19.48 -19.63 7.13
C HIS A 199 -20.27 -20.96 7.10
N THR A 200 -21.14 -21.20 8.08
CA THR A 200 -21.98 -22.40 8.23
C THR A 200 -23.42 -22.18 7.73
N PHE A 201 -23.63 -21.29 6.75
CA PHE A 201 -24.96 -20.87 6.24
C PHE A 201 -25.92 -22.00 5.82
N GLN A 202 -25.42 -23.20 5.51
CA GLN A 202 -26.27 -24.35 5.18
C GLN A 202 -26.92 -25.02 6.41
N ALA A 203 -26.44 -24.75 7.64
CA ALA A 203 -26.80 -25.48 8.86
C ALA A 203 -28.32 -25.69 9.08
N PRO A 204 -28.74 -26.85 9.60
CA PRO A 204 -30.15 -27.11 9.91
C PRO A 204 -30.68 -26.15 10.98
N GLY A 205 -31.99 -25.86 10.97
CA GLY A 205 -32.66 -25.00 11.95
C GLY A 205 -32.60 -23.49 11.69
N SER A 206 -31.75 -22.99 10.79
CA SER A 206 -31.75 -21.57 10.40
C SER A 206 -32.87 -21.23 9.40
N SER A 207 -33.51 -20.07 9.54
CA SER A 207 -34.53 -19.58 8.61
C SER A 207 -33.96 -19.30 7.20
N ILE A 208 -34.78 -19.44 6.16
CA ILE A 208 -34.35 -19.29 4.75
C ILE A 208 -33.72 -17.90 4.51
N SER A 209 -34.33 -16.83 5.04
CA SER A 209 -33.76 -15.48 4.96
C SER A 209 -32.37 -15.40 5.61
N ARG A 210 -32.20 -15.93 6.85
CA ARG A 210 -30.89 -15.94 7.52
C ARG A 210 -29.85 -16.76 6.75
N LYS A 211 -30.22 -17.89 6.15
CA LYS A 211 -29.32 -18.67 5.29
C LYS A 211 -28.84 -17.86 4.09
N LYS A 212 -29.75 -17.18 3.37
CA LYS A 212 -29.42 -16.28 2.26
C LYS A 212 -28.51 -15.13 2.71
N SER A 213 -28.82 -14.44 3.80
CA SER A 213 -27.99 -13.34 4.33
C SER A 213 -26.59 -13.79 4.72
N ASN A 214 -26.47 -14.94 5.42
CA ASN A 214 -25.18 -15.52 5.79
C ASN A 214 -24.37 -15.94 4.55
N LYS A 215 -25.01 -16.56 3.55
CA LYS A 215 -24.39 -16.93 2.27
C LYS A 215 -23.87 -15.71 1.51
N ARG A 216 -24.69 -14.64 1.37
CA ARG A 216 -24.31 -13.37 0.74
C ARG A 216 -23.10 -12.72 1.43
N LEU A 217 -23.13 -12.62 2.77
CA LEU A 217 -22.02 -12.05 3.55
C LEU A 217 -20.74 -12.87 3.38
N TRP A 218 -20.82 -14.19 3.54
CA TRP A 218 -19.64 -15.06 3.50
C TRP A 218 -18.98 -15.09 2.11
N TRP A 219 -19.77 -15.20 1.04
CA TRP A 219 -19.22 -15.11 -0.32
C TRP A 219 -18.68 -13.73 -0.67
N SER A 220 -19.22 -12.65 -0.08
CA SER A 220 -18.67 -11.30 -0.22
C SER A 220 -17.30 -11.17 0.46
N LEU A 221 -17.13 -11.75 1.66
CA LEU A 221 -15.83 -11.83 2.35
C LEU A 221 -14.82 -12.66 1.55
N PHE A 222 -15.24 -13.84 1.09
CA PHE A 222 -14.43 -14.74 0.28
C PHE A 222 -13.91 -14.06 -0.98
N TRP A 223 -14.78 -13.39 -1.72
CA TRP A 223 -14.39 -12.60 -2.88
C TRP A 223 -13.44 -11.46 -2.52
N ARG A 224 -13.72 -10.72 -1.44
CA ARG A 224 -12.89 -9.59 -1.00
C ARG A 224 -11.48 -10.04 -0.63
N ASP A 225 -11.34 -11.18 0.04
CA ASP A 225 -10.06 -11.82 0.37
C ASP A 225 -9.26 -12.17 -0.89
N ARG A 226 -9.88 -12.81 -1.90
CA ARG A 226 -9.18 -13.11 -3.18
C ARG A 226 -8.72 -11.84 -3.91
N VAL A 227 -9.58 -10.83 -3.99
CA VAL A 227 -9.28 -9.56 -4.69
C VAL A 227 -8.19 -8.74 -3.97
N LEU A 228 -8.15 -8.77 -2.63
CA LEU A 228 -7.09 -8.12 -1.85
C LEU A 228 -5.77 -8.88 -1.89
N THR A 229 -5.80 -10.21 -1.73
CA THR A 229 -4.63 -11.11 -1.81
C THR A 229 -3.95 -10.98 -3.17
N LEU A 230 -4.71 -11.12 -4.28
CA LEU A 230 -4.17 -10.96 -5.63
C LEU A 230 -3.67 -9.52 -5.89
N GLY A 231 -4.35 -8.51 -5.37
CA GLY A 231 -4.00 -7.10 -5.57
C GLY A 231 -2.76 -6.64 -4.79
N LEU A 232 -2.66 -7.02 -3.52
CA LEU A 232 -1.62 -6.58 -2.58
C LEU A 232 -0.51 -7.63 -2.36
N ARG A 233 -0.62 -8.80 -3.01
CA ARG A 233 0.34 -9.94 -2.89
C ARG A 233 0.52 -10.48 -1.47
N LYS A 234 -0.48 -10.27 -0.61
CA LYS A 234 -0.51 -10.74 0.78
C LYS A 234 -1.15 -12.14 0.84
N PRO A 235 -0.81 -13.01 1.81
CA PRO A 235 -1.43 -14.33 1.94
C PRO A 235 -2.96 -14.29 2.16
N LEU A 236 -3.64 -15.38 1.77
CA LEU A 236 -5.08 -15.57 1.99
C LEU A 236 -5.43 -15.62 3.47
N GLN A 237 -6.48 -14.92 3.90
CA GLN A 237 -7.00 -15.01 5.27
C GLN A 237 -8.03 -16.14 5.42
N ILE A 238 -8.83 -16.41 4.38
CA ILE A 238 -9.71 -17.58 4.30
C ILE A 238 -8.95 -18.67 3.56
N THR A 239 -8.26 -19.54 4.29
CA THR A 239 -7.46 -20.65 3.75
C THR A 239 -8.33 -21.78 3.18
N PRO A 240 -7.79 -22.65 2.30
CA PRO A 240 -8.48 -23.87 1.84
C PRO A 240 -8.93 -24.80 2.98
N SER A 241 -8.21 -24.80 4.11
CA SER A 241 -8.56 -25.58 5.30
C SER A 241 -9.73 -24.99 6.11
N SER A 242 -10.01 -23.69 5.94
CA SER A 242 -11.10 -22.98 6.64
C SER A 242 -12.39 -22.88 5.82
N PHE A 243 -12.31 -23.03 4.50
CA PHE A 243 -13.46 -22.90 3.60
C PHE A 243 -13.69 -24.14 2.75
N ASN A 244 -14.91 -24.69 2.85
CA ASN A 244 -15.35 -25.77 1.98
C ASN A 244 -15.72 -25.20 0.59
N VAL A 245 -14.79 -25.33 -0.36
CA VAL A 245 -14.98 -24.90 -1.77
C VAL A 245 -16.09 -25.65 -2.52
N SER A 246 -16.60 -26.77 -1.97
CA SER A 246 -17.74 -27.52 -2.52
C SER A 246 -19.10 -26.93 -2.12
N LEU A 247 -19.14 -25.83 -1.36
CA LEU A 247 -20.37 -25.10 -1.05
C LEU A 247 -20.86 -24.32 -2.28
N ASP A 248 -22.17 -24.29 -2.49
CA ASP A 248 -22.75 -23.61 -3.66
C ASP A 248 -22.43 -22.11 -3.68
N PRO A 249 -22.04 -21.55 -4.85
CA PRO A 249 -21.89 -20.10 -5.05
C PRO A 249 -23.24 -19.38 -4.90
N ILE A 250 -23.21 -18.04 -4.82
CA ILE A 250 -24.43 -17.23 -4.91
C ILE A 250 -25.15 -17.54 -6.23
N THR A 251 -26.44 -17.86 -6.15
CA THR A 251 -27.31 -18.09 -7.31
C THR A 251 -28.33 -16.96 -7.47
N PRO A 252 -29.02 -16.84 -8.62
CA PRO A 252 -30.12 -15.88 -8.77
C PRO A 252 -31.21 -16.03 -7.69
N ASP A 253 -31.47 -17.23 -7.18
CA ASP A 253 -32.44 -17.47 -6.10
C ASP A 253 -32.03 -16.81 -4.77
N ASP A 254 -30.73 -16.70 -4.49
CA ASP A 254 -30.23 -15.98 -3.33
C ASP A 254 -30.49 -14.46 -3.43
N LEU A 255 -30.72 -13.94 -4.64
CA LEU A 255 -30.98 -12.53 -4.96
C LEU A 255 -32.42 -12.28 -5.47
N ALA A 256 -33.30 -13.28 -5.44
CA ALA A 256 -34.64 -13.19 -6.04
C ALA A 256 -35.50 -12.02 -5.50
N ASN A 257 -35.38 -11.69 -4.21
CA ASN A 257 -36.13 -10.59 -3.57
C ASN A 257 -35.89 -9.23 -4.24
N GLU A 258 -34.64 -8.96 -4.65
CA GLU A 258 -34.22 -7.71 -5.28
C GLU A 258 -34.29 -7.75 -6.82
N ALA A 259 -34.55 -8.92 -7.41
CA ALA A 259 -34.51 -9.13 -8.86
C ALA A 259 -35.61 -8.38 -9.63
N GLU A 260 -36.73 -8.04 -8.98
CA GLU A 260 -37.88 -7.35 -9.61
C GLU A 260 -38.26 -6.04 -8.91
N THR A 261 -37.55 -5.68 -7.85
CA THR A 261 -37.92 -4.57 -6.94
C THR A 261 -36.82 -3.52 -6.74
N SER A 262 -35.69 -3.67 -7.43
CA SER A 262 -34.57 -2.72 -7.40
C SER A 262 -35.02 -1.30 -7.73
N ALA A 263 -34.50 -0.32 -7.00
CA ALA A 263 -34.79 1.09 -7.26
C ALA A 263 -33.87 1.70 -8.34
N VAL A 264 -32.75 1.03 -8.64
CA VAL A 264 -31.70 1.51 -9.54
C VAL A 264 -31.51 0.66 -10.81
N TYR A 265 -32.21 -0.47 -10.92
CA TYR A 265 -32.12 -1.40 -12.05
C TYR A 265 -33.48 -1.92 -12.52
N ASP A 266 -33.57 -2.20 -13.82
CA ASP A 266 -34.61 -3.08 -14.35
C ASP A 266 -34.33 -4.56 -14.05
N SER A 267 -35.38 -5.38 -14.09
CA SER A 267 -35.31 -6.81 -13.73
C SER A 267 -34.41 -7.62 -14.66
N ARG A 268 -34.21 -7.16 -15.91
CA ARG A 268 -33.28 -7.81 -16.85
C ARG A 268 -31.84 -7.60 -16.39
N THR A 269 -31.50 -6.38 -16.01
CA THR A 269 -30.17 -5.99 -15.53
C THR A 269 -29.85 -6.66 -14.20
N LYS A 270 -30.81 -6.76 -13.26
CA LYS A 270 -30.61 -7.52 -12.01
C LYS A 270 -30.27 -9.00 -12.26
N ARG A 271 -30.95 -9.66 -13.21
CA ARG A 271 -30.63 -11.05 -13.59
C ARG A 271 -29.22 -11.16 -14.19
N GLN A 272 -28.83 -10.25 -15.08
CA GLN A 272 -27.44 -10.21 -15.60
C GLN A 272 -26.39 -10.02 -14.50
N LEU A 273 -26.67 -9.18 -13.49
CA LEU A 273 -25.77 -9.00 -12.34
C LEU A 273 -25.70 -10.26 -11.46
N ALA A 274 -26.81 -11.00 -11.34
CA ALA A 274 -26.85 -12.30 -10.65
C ALA A 274 -26.07 -13.39 -11.41
N ASP A 275 -26.04 -13.35 -12.74
CA ASP A 275 -25.17 -14.21 -13.55
C ASP A 275 -23.69 -13.84 -13.34
N ILE A 276 -23.36 -12.54 -13.39
CA ILE A 276 -21.99 -12.04 -13.18
C ILE A 276 -21.46 -12.44 -11.80
N ILE A 277 -22.23 -12.28 -10.72
CA ILE A 277 -21.77 -12.65 -9.37
C ILE A 277 -21.61 -14.17 -9.22
N ASN A 278 -22.39 -15.00 -9.93
CA ASN A 278 -22.17 -16.43 -9.94
C ASN A 278 -20.81 -16.78 -10.57
N TYR A 279 -20.50 -16.24 -11.75
CA TYR A 279 -19.19 -16.42 -12.40
C TYR A 279 -18.04 -15.84 -11.56
N GLN A 280 -18.29 -14.74 -10.84
CA GLN A 280 -17.36 -14.16 -9.87
C GLN A 280 -17.04 -15.12 -8.72
N CYS A 281 -18.05 -15.76 -8.11
CA CYS A 281 -17.85 -16.78 -7.08
C CYS A 281 -17.08 -17.99 -7.63
N ARG A 282 -17.39 -18.44 -8.85
CA ARG A 282 -16.65 -19.53 -9.53
C ARG A 282 -15.18 -19.17 -9.75
N LEU A 283 -14.89 -17.92 -10.17
CA LEU A 283 -13.52 -17.42 -10.28
C LEU A 283 -12.82 -17.38 -8.91
N ALA A 284 -13.51 -16.93 -7.86
CA ALA A 284 -12.96 -16.86 -6.49
C ALA A 284 -12.46 -18.22 -5.98
N VAL A 285 -13.16 -19.32 -6.34
CA VAL A 285 -12.70 -20.69 -6.04
C VAL A 285 -11.37 -20.97 -6.74
N LEU A 286 -11.27 -20.75 -8.06
CA LEU A 286 -10.03 -20.97 -8.83
C LEU A 286 -8.86 -20.06 -8.40
N LEU A 287 -9.16 -18.86 -7.92
CA LEU A 287 -8.18 -17.97 -7.32
C LEU A 287 -7.61 -18.52 -6.01
N THR A 288 -8.31 -19.42 -5.30
CA THR A 288 -7.81 -19.98 -4.04
C THR A 288 -6.53 -20.80 -4.25
N ASP A 289 -6.53 -21.72 -5.22
CA ASP A 289 -5.35 -22.52 -5.55
C ASP A 289 -4.25 -21.62 -6.14
N THR A 290 -4.62 -20.76 -7.09
CA THR A 290 -3.72 -19.81 -7.75
C THR A 290 -2.95 -18.95 -6.74
N LEU A 291 -3.64 -18.40 -5.75
CA LEU A 291 -3.05 -17.51 -4.76
C LEU A 291 -2.30 -18.26 -3.66
N SER A 292 -2.70 -19.50 -3.34
CA SER A 292 -1.94 -20.37 -2.45
C SER A 292 -0.59 -20.75 -3.04
N ILE A 293 -0.52 -20.97 -4.37
CA ILE A 293 0.74 -21.18 -5.10
C ILE A 293 1.56 -19.89 -5.14
N CYS A 294 0.97 -18.77 -5.58
CA CYS A 294 1.74 -17.55 -5.88
C CYS A 294 2.16 -16.75 -4.63
N TYR A 295 1.37 -16.78 -3.55
CA TYR A 295 1.51 -15.91 -2.37
C TYR A 295 1.21 -16.64 -1.04
N GLY A 296 1.26 -17.97 -1.01
CA GLY A 296 1.25 -18.74 0.24
C GLY A 296 2.55 -18.56 1.06
N PRO A 297 2.62 -19.07 2.31
CA PRO A 297 3.79 -18.91 3.17
C PRO A 297 5.09 -19.40 2.51
N ASN A 298 5.02 -20.53 1.82
CA ASN A 298 6.17 -21.15 1.14
C ASN A 298 6.33 -20.69 -0.32
N ALA A 299 5.54 -19.73 -0.81
CA ALA A 299 5.57 -19.30 -2.22
C ALA A 299 6.86 -18.56 -2.62
N PHE A 300 7.70 -18.23 -1.65
CA PHE A 300 9.03 -17.65 -1.82
C PHE A 300 10.14 -18.51 -1.20
N ASP A 301 9.83 -19.74 -0.75
CA ASP A 301 10.87 -20.70 -0.37
C ASP A 301 11.49 -21.30 -1.63
N ILE A 302 12.71 -20.84 -1.94
CA ILE A 302 13.47 -21.17 -3.15
C ILE A 302 14.00 -22.62 -3.08
N THR A 303 13.88 -23.30 -1.94
CA THR A 303 14.51 -24.60 -1.64
C THR A 303 13.68 -25.79 -2.12
N TYR A 304 13.20 -25.76 -3.37
CA TYR A 304 12.45 -26.86 -3.96
C TYR A 304 13.31 -28.13 -4.11
N SER A 305 12.91 -29.23 -3.48
CA SER A 305 13.32 -30.58 -3.91
C SER A 305 12.83 -30.84 -5.33
N LEU A 306 13.40 -31.85 -6.02
CA LEU A 306 12.96 -32.21 -7.37
C LEU A 306 11.46 -32.55 -7.39
N ASP A 307 11.00 -33.33 -6.41
CA ASP A 307 9.60 -33.73 -6.25
C ASP A 307 8.68 -32.53 -6.00
N ASN A 308 9.07 -31.62 -5.09
CA ASN A 308 8.28 -30.41 -4.80
C ASN A 308 8.21 -29.49 -6.04
N PHE A 309 9.30 -29.35 -6.79
CA PHE A 309 9.30 -28.54 -8.02
C PHE A 309 8.33 -29.07 -9.07
N GLU A 310 8.35 -30.38 -9.32
CA GLU A 310 7.49 -31.02 -10.32
C GLU A 310 6.02 -31.04 -9.88
N GLN A 311 5.77 -31.25 -8.58
CA GLN A 311 4.44 -31.12 -8.00
C GLN A 311 3.89 -29.69 -8.16
N THR A 312 4.67 -28.65 -7.84
CA THR A 312 4.23 -27.26 -7.98
C THR A 312 4.04 -26.85 -9.44
N LEU A 313 4.90 -27.28 -10.37
CA LEU A 313 4.65 -27.07 -11.81
C LEU A 313 3.36 -27.75 -12.29
N SER A 314 3.06 -28.95 -11.81
CA SER A 314 1.79 -29.64 -12.12
C SER A 314 0.58 -28.86 -11.58
N GLN A 315 0.67 -28.31 -10.38
CA GLN A 315 -0.35 -27.42 -9.80
C GLN A 315 -0.53 -26.14 -10.64
N ILE A 316 0.57 -25.49 -11.07
CA ILE A 316 0.53 -24.29 -11.94
C ILE A 316 -0.16 -24.59 -13.28
N ARG A 317 0.21 -25.70 -13.95
CA ARG A 317 -0.42 -26.15 -15.20
C ARG A 317 -1.93 -26.39 -15.02
N THR A 318 -2.30 -27.01 -13.90
CA THR A 318 -3.71 -27.27 -13.53
C THR A 318 -4.46 -25.96 -13.30
N ALA A 319 -3.88 -25.00 -12.56
CA ALA A 319 -4.45 -23.68 -12.32
C ALA A 319 -4.63 -22.88 -13.62
N LYS A 320 -3.63 -22.86 -14.51
CA LYS A 320 -3.72 -22.25 -15.86
C LYS A 320 -4.86 -22.87 -16.67
N SER A 321 -4.95 -24.19 -16.74
CA SER A 321 -6.00 -24.91 -17.48
C SER A 321 -7.41 -24.60 -16.93
N ASN A 322 -7.57 -24.63 -15.61
CA ASN A 322 -8.83 -24.27 -14.95
C ASN A 322 -9.26 -22.83 -15.24
N LEU A 323 -8.31 -21.88 -15.20
CA LEU A 323 -8.56 -20.48 -15.48
C LEU A 323 -8.92 -20.25 -16.97
N ALA A 324 -8.26 -20.94 -17.90
CA ALA A 324 -8.59 -20.89 -19.32
C ALA A 324 -9.99 -21.46 -19.61
N ARG A 325 -10.35 -22.58 -18.98
CA ARG A 325 -11.70 -23.16 -19.04
C ARG A 325 -12.75 -22.18 -18.50
N TRP A 326 -12.51 -21.57 -17.35
CA TRP A 326 -13.41 -20.56 -16.79
C TRP A 326 -13.58 -19.37 -17.73
N LYS A 327 -12.51 -18.89 -18.38
CA LYS A 327 -12.61 -17.81 -19.39
C LYS A 327 -13.51 -18.21 -20.56
N LYS A 328 -13.29 -19.38 -21.16
CA LYS A 328 -14.12 -19.89 -22.28
C LYS A 328 -15.60 -20.03 -21.92
N GLU A 329 -15.92 -20.37 -20.68
CA GLU A 329 -17.30 -20.39 -20.18
C GLU A 329 -17.85 -18.98 -19.91
N ALA A 330 -17.04 -18.11 -19.28
CA ALA A 330 -17.39 -16.72 -19.02
C ALA A 330 -17.63 -15.94 -20.32
N ASP A 331 -16.86 -16.18 -21.38
CA ASP A 331 -17.06 -15.55 -22.69
C ASP A 331 -18.42 -15.90 -23.30
N ARG A 332 -18.94 -17.11 -23.07
CA ARG A 332 -20.27 -17.48 -23.55
C ARG A 332 -21.39 -16.77 -22.78
N ALA A 333 -21.19 -16.49 -21.49
CA ALA A 333 -22.22 -15.94 -20.60
C ALA A 333 -22.16 -14.42 -20.42
N LEU A 334 -20.96 -13.86 -20.23
CA LEU A 334 -20.71 -12.48 -19.82
C LEU A 334 -20.34 -11.54 -20.97
N HIS A 335 -19.80 -12.06 -22.08
CA HIS A 335 -19.50 -11.26 -23.27
C HIS A 335 -20.70 -10.47 -23.82
N PRO A 336 -21.95 -11.01 -23.84
CA PRO A 336 -23.14 -10.22 -24.20
C PRO A 336 -23.35 -8.97 -23.33
N PHE A 337 -22.80 -8.93 -22.11
CA PHE A 337 -22.91 -7.77 -21.20
C PHE A 337 -21.79 -6.74 -21.41
N LEU A 338 -20.69 -7.12 -22.08
CA LEU A 338 -19.61 -6.19 -22.43
C LEU A 338 -20.04 -5.24 -23.56
N ASN A 339 -20.60 -5.77 -24.66
CA ASN A 339 -20.89 -4.96 -25.85
C ASN A 339 -22.24 -5.25 -26.52
N GLY A 340 -23.15 -5.95 -25.85
CA GLY A 340 -24.50 -6.22 -26.37
C GLY A 340 -25.36 -4.97 -26.52
N LYS A 341 -26.24 -4.95 -27.53
CA LYS A 341 -27.23 -3.87 -27.71
C LYS A 341 -28.16 -3.83 -26.49
N GLY A 342 -28.10 -2.73 -25.75
CA GLY A 342 -28.87 -2.54 -24.51
C GLY A 342 -28.24 -3.16 -23.26
N ALA A 343 -26.93 -3.44 -23.24
CA ALA A 343 -26.22 -3.75 -22.01
C ALA A 343 -26.15 -2.51 -21.08
N HIS A 344 -26.35 -2.71 -19.78
CA HIS A 344 -26.31 -1.62 -18.81
C HIS A 344 -24.87 -1.23 -18.46
N ARG A 345 -24.63 0.07 -18.17
CA ARG A 345 -23.29 0.61 -17.91
C ARG A 345 -22.55 -0.11 -16.78
N SER A 346 -23.26 -0.56 -15.76
CA SER A 346 -22.70 -1.32 -14.65
C SER A 346 -22.38 -2.77 -15.02
N THR A 347 -23.25 -3.52 -15.73
CA THR A 347 -22.94 -4.89 -16.14
C THR A 347 -21.71 -4.92 -17.05
N THR A 348 -21.60 -3.97 -17.98
CA THR A 348 -20.40 -3.75 -18.79
C THR A 348 -19.14 -3.52 -17.94
N LEU A 349 -19.19 -2.63 -16.95
CA LEU A 349 -18.04 -2.34 -16.08
C LEU A 349 -17.65 -3.54 -15.21
N ILE A 350 -18.63 -4.16 -14.56
CA ILE A 350 -18.41 -5.23 -13.58
C ILE A 350 -17.84 -6.45 -14.28
N SER A 351 -18.42 -6.88 -15.41
CA SER A 351 -17.84 -7.94 -16.24
C SER A 351 -16.40 -7.62 -16.64
N SER A 352 -16.14 -6.40 -17.14
CA SER A 352 -14.78 -5.98 -17.54
C SER A 352 -13.77 -6.09 -16.39
N VAL A 353 -14.16 -5.70 -15.18
CA VAL A 353 -13.31 -5.79 -13.98
C VAL A 353 -13.10 -7.25 -13.52
N VAL A 354 -14.11 -8.12 -13.62
CA VAL A 354 -13.96 -9.56 -13.33
C VAL A 354 -12.97 -10.21 -14.31
N TYR A 355 -13.00 -9.84 -15.60
CA TYR A 355 -11.97 -10.27 -16.56
C TYR A 355 -10.58 -9.74 -16.22
N ILE A 356 -10.44 -8.46 -15.83
CA ILE A 356 -9.15 -7.89 -15.39
C ILE A 356 -8.55 -8.72 -14.23
N TYR A 357 -9.35 -9.15 -13.26
CA TYR A 357 -8.87 -10.03 -12.18
C TYR A 357 -8.44 -11.41 -12.71
N ALA A 358 -9.17 -11.98 -13.67
CA ALA A 358 -8.81 -13.26 -14.31
C ALA A 358 -7.54 -13.16 -15.19
N TYR A 359 -7.24 -12.00 -15.79
CA TYR A 359 -5.97 -11.77 -16.48
C TYR A 359 -4.83 -11.52 -15.49
N ALA A 360 -5.07 -10.78 -14.41
CA ALA A 360 -4.08 -10.59 -13.35
C ALA A 360 -3.66 -11.90 -12.66
N ALA A 361 -4.59 -12.84 -12.48
CA ALA A 361 -4.27 -14.18 -11.97
C ALA A 361 -3.40 -14.99 -12.94
N GLN A 362 -3.62 -14.87 -14.25
CA GLN A 362 -2.77 -15.48 -15.28
C GLN A 362 -1.35 -14.87 -15.27
N ILE A 363 -1.25 -13.54 -15.11
CA ILE A 363 0.03 -12.83 -14.95
C ILE A 363 0.76 -13.30 -13.68
N ALA A 364 0.05 -13.45 -12.55
CA ALA A 364 0.61 -13.95 -11.30
C ALA A 364 1.20 -15.37 -11.44
N LEU A 365 0.43 -16.30 -12.04
CA LEU A 365 0.88 -17.68 -12.30
C LEU A 365 2.12 -17.72 -13.18
N GLY A 366 2.12 -17.03 -14.33
CA GLY A 366 3.27 -16.99 -15.22
C GLY A 366 4.51 -16.37 -14.56
N ASN A 367 4.33 -15.30 -13.78
CA ASN A 367 5.42 -14.67 -13.04
C ASN A 367 6.03 -15.59 -11.98
N HIS A 368 5.22 -16.39 -11.28
CA HIS A 368 5.69 -17.37 -10.30
C HIS A 368 6.39 -18.55 -11.00
N GLU A 369 5.81 -19.09 -12.08
CA GLU A 369 6.39 -20.16 -12.90
C GLU A 369 7.79 -19.78 -13.45
N ALA A 370 7.91 -18.59 -14.04
CA ALA A 370 9.18 -18.12 -14.59
C ALA A 370 10.25 -17.90 -13.50
N MET A 371 9.85 -17.47 -12.29
CA MET A 371 10.76 -17.33 -11.14
C MET A 371 11.27 -18.70 -10.66
N MET A 372 10.39 -19.68 -10.52
CA MET A 372 10.77 -21.06 -10.16
C MET A 372 11.78 -21.66 -11.15
N ILE A 373 11.56 -21.43 -12.45
CA ILE A 373 12.44 -21.94 -13.51
C ILE A 373 13.83 -21.27 -13.46
N GLU A 374 13.93 -19.94 -13.32
CA GLU A 374 15.24 -19.24 -13.19
C GLU A 374 16.05 -19.76 -12.00
N GLN A 375 15.38 -20.02 -10.89
CA GLN A 375 16.05 -20.39 -9.65
C GLN A 375 16.59 -21.82 -9.69
N ARG A 376 15.86 -22.78 -10.28
CA ARG A 376 16.34 -24.18 -10.46
C ARG A 376 17.50 -24.29 -11.45
N GLN A 377 17.57 -23.41 -12.48
CA GLN A 377 18.65 -23.41 -13.49
C GLN A 377 20.05 -23.27 -12.89
N LYS A 378 20.19 -22.66 -11.70
CA LYS A 378 21.48 -22.56 -10.98
C LYS A 378 22.05 -23.91 -10.52
N GLY A 379 21.32 -25.02 -10.68
CA GLY A 379 21.77 -26.38 -10.38
C GLY A 379 21.95 -27.33 -11.58
N ILE A 380 21.40 -27.03 -12.76
CA ILE A 380 21.45 -27.93 -13.94
C ILE A 380 21.69 -27.12 -15.21
N ASN A 381 22.70 -27.52 -15.98
CA ASN A 381 23.22 -26.81 -17.14
C ASN A 381 22.39 -27.02 -18.43
N ILE A 382 21.07 -26.85 -18.34
CA ILE A 382 20.11 -26.97 -19.45
C ILE A 382 19.19 -25.75 -19.42
N VAL A 383 19.47 -24.79 -20.30
CA VAL A 383 18.57 -23.68 -20.60
C VAL A 383 17.81 -24.03 -21.87
N ASP A 384 16.48 -24.04 -21.80
CA ASP A 384 15.65 -23.83 -22.97
C ASP A 384 14.94 -22.47 -22.83
N ASP A 385 15.54 -21.44 -23.43
CA ASP A 385 14.99 -20.08 -23.48
C ASP A 385 13.58 -20.07 -24.09
N THR A 386 13.22 -21.08 -24.90
CA THR A 386 11.90 -21.24 -25.50
C THR A 386 10.81 -21.35 -24.44
N VAL A 387 11.07 -22.02 -23.31
CA VAL A 387 10.08 -22.17 -22.22
C VAL A 387 9.81 -20.81 -21.56
N LEU A 388 10.85 -20.07 -21.18
CA LEU A 388 10.69 -18.73 -20.59
C LEU A 388 10.04 -17.76 -21.58
N ARG A 389 10.44 -17.77 -22.86
CA ARG A 389 9.83 -16.93 -23.90
C ARG A 389 8.34 -17.24 -24.10
N ASN A 390 7.93 -18.51 -24.00
CA ASN A 390 6.52 -18.87 -24.08
C ASN A 390 5.71 -18.38 -22.86
N ILE A 391 6.27 -18.44 -21.64
CA ILE A 391 5.65 -17.84 -20.45
C ILE A 391 5.56 -16.30 -20.59
N GLY A 392 6.58 -15.66 -21.20
CA GLY A 392 6.56 -14.24 -21.54
C GLY A 392 5.43 -13.86 -22.49
N LYS A 393 5.16 -14.68 -23.50
CA LYS A 393 4.00 -14.50 -24.42
C LYS A 393 2.66 -14.62 -23.68
N ASP A 394 2.49 -15.60 -22.80
CA ASP A 394 1.27 -15.75 -21.98
C ASP A 394 0.98 -14.47 -21.16
N ILE A 395 2.02 -13.91 -20.54
CA ILE A 395 1.93 -12.70 -19.71
C ILE A 395 1.69 -11.46 -20.57
N SER A 396 2.36 -11.35 -21.72
CA SER A 396 2.17 -10.25 -22.67
C SER A 396 0.74 -10.22 -23.23
N TYR A 397 0.19 -11.39 -23.59
CA TYR A 397 -1.21 -11.54 -23.99
C TYR A 397 -2.17 -11.08 -22.88
N ALA A 398 -2.01 -11.59 -21.65
CA ALA A 398 -2.87 -11.20 -20.52
C ALA A 398 -2.76 -9.70 -20.18
N THR A 399 -1.58 -9.10 -20.34
CA THR A 399 -1.35 -7.66 -20.18
C THR A 399 -2.05 -6.86 -21.28
N THR A 400 -1.99 -7.32 -22.53
CA THR A 400 -2.64 -6.70 -23.68
C THR A 400 -4.17 -6.71 -23.53
N GLU A 401 -4.76 -7.84 -23.16
CA GLU A 401 -6.21 -7.93 -22.90
C GLU A 401 -6.65 -7.06 -21.72
N THR A 402 -5.86 -7.00 -20.65
CA THR A 402 -6.08 -6.06 -19.54
C THR A 402 -6.08 -4.60 -20.05
N THR A 403 -5.18 -4.27 -20.97
CA THR A 403 -5.05 -2.93 -21.56
C THR A 403 -6.25 -2.59 -22.47
N LYS A 404 -6.71 -3.54 -23.30
CA LYS A 404 -7.93 -3.40 -24.10
C LYS A 404 -9.15 -3.15 -23.22
N LEU A 405 -9.31 -3.89 -22.12
CA LEU A 405 -10.42 -3.71 -21.16
C LEU A 405 -10.36 -2.35 -20.45
N VAL A 406 -9.19 -1.90 -20.01
CA VAL A 406 -9.04 -0.55 -19.41
C VAL A 406 -9.32 0.55 -20.43
N GLY A 407 -8.83 0.42 -21.67
CA GLY A 407 -9.13 1.34 -22.76
C GLY A 407 -10.62 1.40 -23.08
N PHE A 408 -11.30 0.27 -23.12
CA PHE A 408 -12.75 0.17 -23.29
C PHE A 408 -13.53 0.85 -22.16
N ILE A 409 -13.14 0.64 -20.90
CA ILE A 409 -13.72 1.33 -19.72
C ILE A 409 -13.55 2.86 -19.82
N VAL A 410 -12.39 3.33 -20.29
CA VAL A 410 -12.12 4.75 -20.54
C VAL A 410 -12.99 5.31 -21.67
N GLN A 411 -13.06 4.62 -22.82
CA GLN A 411 -13.85 5.04 -23.97
C GLN A 411 -15.37 5.10 -23.67
N LYS A 412 -15.89 4.16 -22.84
CA LYS A 412 -17.29 4.16 -22.38
C LYS A 412 -17.55 5.18 -21.24
N GLY A 413 -16.53 5.93 -20.81
CA GLY A 413 -16.62 6.90 -19.72
C GLY A 413 -17.06 6.28 -18.41
N LEU A 414 -16.52 5.11 -18.06
CA LEU A 414 -16.86 4.32 -16.86
C LEU A 414 -15.77 4.38 -15.77
N THR A 415 -14.61 4.97 -16.08
CA THR A 415 -13.42 5.02 -15.20
C THR A 415 -13.69 5.59 -13.81
N GLN A 416 -14.62 6.55 -13.68
CA GLN A 416 -14.99 7.16 -12.39
C GLN A 416 -15.77 6.23 -11.44
N HIS A 417 -16.15 5.04 -11.92
CA HIS A 417 -16.80 3.98 -11.14
C HIS A 417 -15.88 2.77 -10.90
N LEU A 418 -14.63 2.80 -11.36
CA LEU A 418 -13.66 1.72 -11.07
C LEU A 418 -13.50 1.53 -9.54
N PRO A 419 -13.51 0.29 -9.03
CA PRO A 419 -13.29 0.02 -7.61
C PRO A 419 -11.84 0.32 -7.21
N ILE A 420 -11.58 0.50 -5.91
CA ILE A 420 -10.24 0.83 -5.39
C ILE A 420 -9.19 -0.23 -5.76
N SER A 421 -9.60 -1.50 -5.83
CA SER A 421 -8.77 -2.61 -6.27
C SER A 421 -8.14 -2.37 -7.64
N ALA A 422 -8.82 -1.68 -8.57
CA ALA A 422 -8.32 -1.43 -9.92
C ALA A 422 -6.95 -0.74 -9.95
N ILE A 423 -6.60 0.04 -8.92
CA ILE A 423 -5.28 0.68 -8.78
C ILE A 423 -4.15 -0.38 -8.85
N ALA A 424 -4.28 -1.47 -8.08
CA ALA A 424 -3.28 -2.53 -8.02
C ALA A 424 -3.17 -3.35 -9.32
N TYR A 425 -4.29 -3.46 -10.07
CA TYR A 425 -4.34 -4.20 -11.33
C TYR A 425 -3.89 -3.37 -12.54
N ILE A 426 -4.03 -2.04 -12.49
CA ILE A 426 -3.47 -1.10 -13.47
C ILE A 426 -1.96 -0.90 -13.22
N ALA A 427 -1.48 -1.06 -11.98
CA ALA A 427 -0.09 -0.82 -11.59
C ALA A 427 0.94 -1.59 -12.44
N TYR A 428 0.71 -2.89 -12.66
CA TYR A 428 1.65 -3.73 -13.40
C TYR A 428 1.70 -3.38 -14.90
N PRO A 429 0.57 -3.31 -15.64
CA PRO A 429 0.57 -2.81 -17.02
C PRO A 429 1.16 -1.39 -17.15
N LEU A 430 0.85 -0.48 -16.21
CA LEU A 430 1.39 0.87 -16.21
C LEU A 430 2.91 0.90 -16.02
N MET A 431 3.47 0.02 -15.18
CA MET A 431 4.91 -0.16 -15.05
C MET A 431 5.56 -0.61 -16.36
N LEU A 432 4.97 -1.59 -17.04
CA LEU A 432 5.48 -2.07 -18.33
C LEU A 432 5.41 -0.98 -19.42
N SER A 433 4.28 -0.29 -19.55
CA SER A 433 4.15 0.82 -20.52
C SER A 433 5.09 2.01 -20.22
N SER A 434 5.43 2.24 -18.95
CA SER A 434 6.44 3.25 -18.57
C SER A 434 7.85 2.88 -19.03
N ILE A 435 8.11 1.59 -19.27
CA ILE A 435 9.38 1.08 -19.82
C ILE A 435 9.37 1.21 -21.35
N ASP A 436 8.24 0.89 -22.01
CA ASP A 436 8.09 1.10 -23.46
C ASP A 436 8.38 2.56 -23.85
N GLU A 437 7.85 3.54 -23.12
CA GLU A 437 8.11 4.97 -23.37
C GLU A 437 9.60 5.37 -23.21
N ARG A 438 10.34 4.71 -22.32
CA ARG A 438 11.79 4.92 -22.13
C ARG A 438 12.61 4.42 -23.35
N ILE A 439 12.05 3.50 -24.14
CA ILE A 439 12.78 2.70 -25.14
C ILE A 439 12.30 2.98 -26.58
N ALA A 440 11.07 3.49 -26.73
CA ALA A 440 10.51 3.89 -28.00
C ALA A 440 11.39 4.94 -28.73
N PRO A 441 11.68 4.77 -30.03
CA PRO A 441 12.31 5.80 -30.85
C PRO A 441 11.49 7.10 -30.86
N LYS A 442 12.16 8.25 -30.68
CA LYS A 442 11.52 9.58 -30.71
C LYS A 442 10.93 9.99 -32.07
N ASP A 443 11.27 9.25 -33.12
CA ASP A 443 10.99 9.59 -34.51
C ASP A 443 9.89 8.73 -35.16
N LEU A 444 9.26 7.81 -34.41
CA LEU A 444 8.09 7.06 -34.88
C LEU A 444 6.81 7.86 -34.63
N GLU A 445 5.89 7.83 -35.60
CA GLU A 445 4.51 8.28 -35.38
C GLU A 445 3.85 7.44 -34.27
N ALA A 446 2.77 7.97 -33.68
CA ALA A 446 2.14 7.35 -32.51
C ALA A 446 1.47 6.02 -32.87
N ASP A 447 2.23 4.94 -32.69
CA ASP A 447 1.80 3.54 -32.84
C ASP A 447 0.60 3.21 -31.94
N GLU A 448 -0.15 2.15 -32.26
CA GLU A 448 -1.32 1.73 -31.47
C GLU A 448 -0.93 1.46 -30.00
N ASP A 449 0.26 0.91 -29.77
CA ASP A 449 0.85 0.68 -28.44
C ASP A 449 1.04 1.97 -27.61
N GLN A 450 1.37 3.11 -28.24
CA GLN A 450 1.43 4.40 -27.56
C GLN A 450 0.04 4.96 -27.20
N VAL A 451 -0.99 4.60 -27.97
CA VAL A 451 -2.38 4.98 -27.67
C VAL A 451 -2.92 4.14 -26.50
N LEU A 452 -2.62 2.84 -26.51
CA LEU A 452 -3.02 1.89 -25.47
C LEU A 452 -2.42 2.25 -24.09
N THR A 453 -1.14 2.62 -24.06
CA THR A 453 -0.42 3.10 -22.86
C THR A 453 -1.14 4.26 -22.14
N ARG A 454 -1.72 5.20 -22.91
CA ARG A 454 -2.39 6.39 -22.33
C ARG A 454 -3.64 6.04 -21.53
N TYR A 455 -4.29 4.90 -21.81
CA TYR A 455 -5.49 4.49 -21.07
C TYR A 455 -5.19 4.11 -19.62
N HIS A 456 -4.06 3.43 -19.35
CA HIS A 456 -3.66 3.10 -17.97
C HIS A 456 -3.30 4.35 -17.17
N ALA A 457 -2.52 5.27 -17.75
CA ALA A 457 -2.19 6.54 -17.12
C ALA A 457 -3.45 7.39 -16.85
N GLN A 458 -4.36 7.50 -17.81
CA GLN A 458 -5.64 8.17 -17.65
C GLN A 458 -6.51 7.51 -16.57
N ALA A 459 -6.56 6.18 -16.52
CA ALA A 459 -7.31 5.45 -15.51
C ALA A 459 -6.73 5.66 -14.11
N MET A 460 -5.40 5.59 -13.95
CA MET A 460 -4.71 5.89 -12.69
C MET A 460 -4.97 7.33 -12.23
N HIS A 461 -4.87 8.32 -13.14
CA HIS A 461 -5.17 9.73 -12.84
C HIS A 461 -6.65 9.97 -12.44
N LEU A 462 -7.61 9.23 -13.02
CA LEU A 462 -9.02 9.31 -12.64
C LEU A 462 -9.35 8.56 -11.34
N CYS A 463 -8.57 7.54 -10.98
CA CYS A 463 -8.57 6.92 -9.65
C CYS A 463 -7.95 7.84 -8.58
N SER A 464 -6.86 8.55 -8.89
CA SER A 464 -6.19 9.54 -8.03
C SER A 464 -7.14 10.62 -7.49
N LYS A 465 -8.15 11.03 -8.27
CA LYS A 465 -9.18 12.00 -7.84
C LYS A 465 -10.13 11.48 -6.76
N ARG A 466 -10.10 10.18 -6.45
CA ARG A 466 -11.04 9.47 -5.56
C ARG A 466 -10.33 8.71 -4.44
N PHE A 467 -9.14 8.21 -4.71
CA PHE A 467 -8.31 7.40 -3.81
C PHE A 467 -6.93 8.02 -3.67
N GLU A 468 -6.47 8.28 -2.45
CA GLU A 468 -5.15 8.84 -2.17
C GLU A 468 -4.04 7.89 -2.66
N GLY A 469 -4.15 6.60 -2.33
CA GLY A 469 -3.17 5.58 -2.69
C GLY A 469 -2.89 5.38 -4.19
N ALA A 470 -3.71 5.91 -5.12
CA ALA A 470 -3.38 5.86 -6.55
C ALA A 470 -2.21 6.80 -6.90
N GLU A 471 -2.05 7.91 -6.16
CA GLU A 471 -0.92 8.84 -6.30
C GLU A 471 0.35 8.19 -5.76
N ASP A 472 0.23 7.46 -4.64
CA ASP A 472 1.32 6.71 -4.02
C ASP A 472 1.83 5.57 -4.90
N ILE A 473 0.94 4.74 -5.44
CA ILE A 473 1.31 3.66 -6.38
C ILE A 473 1.98 4.24 -7.64
N SER A 474 1.47 5.34 -8.20
CA SER A 474 2.10 6.01 -9.36
C SER A 474 3.52 6.53 -9.06
N ARG A 475 3.75 7.04 -7.83
CA ARG A 475 5.07 7.48 -7.37
C ARG A 475 6.04 6.31 -7.22
N MET A 476 5.59 5.20 -6.63
CA MET A 476 6.42 4.00 -6.45
C MET A 476 6.79 3.34 -7.78
N ILE A 477 5.85 3.23 -8.74
CA ILE A 477 6.16 2.74 -10.10
C ILE A 477 7.24 3.61 -10.75
N THR A 478 7.14 4.94 -10.63
CA THR A 478 8.16 5.88 -11.14
C THR A 478 9.54 5.57 -10.55
N GLN A 479 9.62 5.44 -9.22
CA GLN A 479 10.87 5.16 -8.50
C GLN A 479 11.46 3.78 -8.88
N ILE A 480 10.63 2.76 -9.04
CA ILE A 480 11.05 1.40 -9.46
C ILE A 480 11.62 1.41 -10.89
N VAL A 481 10.94 2.09 -11.83
CA VAL A 481 11.38 2.18 -13.24
C VAL A 481 12.64 3.04 -13.39
N GLN A 482 12.80 4.09 -12.58
CA GLN A 482 14.00 4.93 -12.54
C GLN A 482 15.20 4.21 -11.91
N SER A 483 15.01 3.51 -10.78
CA SER A 483 16.08 2.82 -10.05
C SER A 483 16.54 1.52 -10.72
N THR A 484 15.72 0.91 -11.57
CA THR A 484 16.13 -0.30 -12.30
C THR A 484 17.03 0.05 -13.50
N PRO A 485 18.28 -0.48 -13.54
CA PRO A 485 19.18 -0.28 -14.68
C PRO A 485 18.76 -1.19 -15.85
N ILE A 486 17.93 -0.67 -16.75
CA ILE A 486 17.53 -1.38 -17.97
C ILE A 486 18.68 -1.27 -19.00
N GLN A 487 19.34 -2.38 -19.30
CA GLN A 487 20.40 -2.47 -20.30
C GLN A 487 19.91 -3.23 -21.53
N LEU A 488 19.93 -2.57 -22.69
CA LEU A 488 19.51 -3.14 -23.96
C LEU A 488 20.68 -3.86 -24.67
N PRO A 489 20.44 -4.98 -25.38
CA PRO A 489 21.37 -5.49 -26.38
C PRO A 489 21.73 -4.38 -27.38
N LEU A 490 23.01 -4.16 -27.62
CA LEU A 490 23.53 -3.04 -28.42
C LEU A 490 22.87 -2.99 -29.81
N ARG A 491 22.20 -1.88 -30.14
CA ARG A 491 21.91 -1.55 -31.54
C ARG A 491 23.26 -1.44 -32.30
N PRO A 492 23.43 -2.12 -33.44
CA PRO A 492 24.59 -1.88 -34.30
C PRO A 492 24.62 -0.41 -34.70
N ARG A 493 25.70 0.29 -34.36
CA ARG A 493 25.89 1.70 -34.72
C ARG A 493 25.96 1.80 -36.24
N SER A 494 25.04 2.53 -36.86
CA SER A 494 25.18 2.88 -38.28
C SER A 494 26.53 3.61 -38.46
N LYS A 495 27.27 3.23 -39.52
CA LYS A 495 28.61 3.77 -39.78
C LYS A 495 28.55 5.30 -39.89
N ALA A 496 29.57 5.97 -39.35
CA ALA A 496 29.69 7.42 -39.45
C ALA A 496 29.73 7.87 -40.93
N PRO A 497 29.16 9.05 -41.28
CA PRO A 497 29.14 9.55 -42.64
C PRO A 497 30.54 10.05 -43.05
N GLY A 498 31.34 9.17 -43.68
CA GLY A 498 32.74 9.50 -43.92
C GLY A 498 33.58 8.46 -44.66
N CYS A 499 33.06 7.77 -45.68
CA CYS A 499 33.91 7.14 -46.69
C CYS A 499 33.16 6.97 -48.02
N ARG A 500 33.65 7.61 -49.10
CA ARG A 500 33.19 7.37 -50.47
C ARG A 500 33.98 6.20 -51.06
N GLN A 501 33.33 5.08 -51.35
CA GLN A 501 33.81 4.15 -52.38
C GLN A 501 32.66 3.65 -53.26
N SER A 502 33.05 3.34 -54.49
CA SER A 502 32.29 3.25 -55.73
C SER A 502 31.38 2.02 -55.90
N SER A 503 30.22 2.26 -56.54
CA SER A 503 29.52 1.41 -57.53
C SER A 503 29.51 -0.12 -57.37
N GLY A 504 28.31 -0.68 -57.15
CA GLY A 504 27.99 -2.11 -57.34
C GLY A 504 26.48 -2.33 -57.21
N ALA A 505 25.87 -3.06 -58.15
CA ALA A 505 24.42 -3.12 -58.36
C ALA A 505 23.62 -3.95 -57.32
N GLU A 506 22.32 -3.62 -57.26
CA GLU A 506 21.15 -4.45 -56.86
C GLU A 506 20.98 -4.92 -55.40
N GLY A 507 19.71 -4.98 -54.98
CA GLY A 507 19.27 -5.44 -53.65
C GLY A 507 18.76 -4.32 -52.72
N ALA A 508 17.60 -3.72 -53.05
CA ALA A 508 16.91 -2.77 -52.17
C ALA A 508 16.29 -3.50 -50.94
N LEU A 509 17.12 -3.81 -49.95
CA LEU A 509 16.67 -4.32 -48.66
C LEU A 509 15.97 -3.20 -47.88
N SER A 510 14.65 -3.34 -47.71
CA SER A 510 13.85 -2.50 -46.80
C SER A 510 14.48 -2.47 -45.40
N PRO A 511 14.50 -1.32 -44.70
CA PRO A 511 14.96 -1.28 -43.32
C PRO A 511 14.06 -2.17 -42.45
N PRO A 512 14.62 -3.04 -41.58
CA PRO A 512 13.82 -4.01 -40.85
C PRO A 512 13.01 -3.34 -39.74
N SER A 513 11.71 -3.16 -39.97
CA SER A 513 10.72 -2.84 -38.95
C SER A 513 10.62 -4.01 -37.95
N LYS A 514 11.30 -3.89 -36.80
CA LYS A 514 11.20 -4.85 -35.69
C LYS A 514 10.30 -4.25 -34.62
N SER A 515 9.14 -4.88 -34.38
CA SER A 515 8.13 -4.42 -33.43
C SER A 515 8.58 -4.50 -31.98
N LEU A 516 7.88 -3.77 -31.10
CA LEU A 516 8.03 -3.82 -29.64
C LEU A 516 7.86 -5.25 -29.07
N THR A 517 7.10 -6.11 -29.74
CA THR A 517 6.92 -7.53 -29.38
C THR A 517 8.25 -8.27 -29.20
N LYS A 518 9.20 -8.07 -30.12
CA LYS A 518 10.53 -8.73 -30.07
C LYS A 518 11.44 -8.14 -28.98
N TYR A 519 11.13 -6.96 -28.45
CA TYR A 519 11.83 -6.41 -27.30
C TYR A 519 11.36 -7.08 -25.99
N TRP A 520 10.05 -7.28 -25.82
CA TRP A 520 9.49 -7.96 -24.66
C TRP A 520 9.96 -9.41 -24.53
N ASP A 521 10.06 -10.15 -25.65
CA ASP A 521 10.62 -11.51 -25.70
C ASP A 521 12.08 -11.59 -25.19
N GLU A 522 12.87 -10.52 -25.33
CA GLU A 522 14.25 -10.44 -24.86
C GLU A 522 14.33 -9.89 -23.43
N LEU A 523 13.51 -8.92 -23.04
CA LEU A 523 13.50 -8.40 -21.66
C LEU A 523 13.02 -9.47 -20.68
N PHE A 524 12.00 -10.26 -21.04
CA PHE A 524 11.38 -11.23 -20.15
C PHE A 524 12.37 -12.29 -19.61
N ILE A 525 13.32 -12.72 -20.44
CA ILE A 525 14.37 -13.68 -20.05
C ILE A 525 15.49 -13.05 -19.21
N THR A 526 15.49 -11.73 -18.98
CA THR A 526 16.50 -11.06 -18.15
C THR A 526 16.13 -11.03 -16.67
N ARG A 527 17.16 -11.02 -15.81
CA ARG A 527 16.98 -10.70 -14.37
C ARG A 527 16.45 -9.29 -14.11
N GLN A 528 16.55 -8.38 -15.07
CA GLN A 528 16.02 -7.01 -14.96
C GLN A 528 14.48 -7.03 -14.92
N TYR A 529 13.83 -7.89 -15.72
CA TYR A 529 12.38 -8.12 -15.63
C TYR A 529 11.98 -8.70 -14.26
N MET A 530 12.70 -9.71 -13.77
CA MET A 530 12.44 -10.30 -12.45
C MET A 530 12.61 -9.27 -11.32
N ARG A 531 13.62 -8.40 -11.40
CA ARG A 531 13.85 -7.29 -10.46
C ARG A 531 12.68 -6.29 -10.48
N LEU A 532 12.21 -5.86 -11.65
CA LEU A 532 11.05 -4.96 -11.79
C LEU A 532 9.79 -5.55 -11.15
N ARG A 533 9.47 -6.80 -11.52
CA ARG A 533 8.29 -7.52 -11.04
C ARG A 533 8.33 -7.72 -9.51
N LEU A 534 9.46 -8.16 -8.95
CA LEU A 534 9.61 -8.28 -7.49
C LEU A 534 9.56 -6.93 -6.79
N SER A 535 10.09 -5.87 -7.40
CA SER A 535 10.05 -4.53 -6.79
C SER A 535 8.63 -3.99 -6.70
N LEU A 536 7.80 -4.24 -7.72
CA LEU A 536 6.38 -3.87 -7.69
C LEU A 536 5.58 -4.75 -6.71
N ASP A 537 5.83 -6.07 -6.69
CA ASP A 537 5.18 -6.96 -5.72
C ASP A 537 5.52 -6.52 -4.28
N TYR A 538 6.78 -6.22 -3.97
CA TYR A 538 7.22 -5.67 -2.67
C TYR A 538 6.50 -4.36 -2.31
N ALA A 539 6.39 -3.44 -3.26
CA ALA A 539 5.72 -2.14 -3.04
C ALA A 539 4.21 -2.28 -2.79
N LEU A 540 3.55 -3.28 -3.39
CA LEU A 540 2.14 -3.59 -3.14
C LEU A 540 1.91 -4.28 -1.79
N ILE A 541 2.89 -5.04 -1.28
CA ILE A 541 2.84 -5.68 0.05
C ILE A 541 3.03 -4.64 1.16
N THR A 542 4.10 -3.84 1.06
CA THR A 542 4.60 -2.99 2.16
C THR A 542 4.11 -1.54 2.09
N GLY A 543 3.62 -1.09 0.94
CA GLY A 543 3.28 0.32 0.71
C GLY A 543 4.49 1.24 0.48
N ARG A 544 5.72 0.71 0.37
CA ARG A 544 6.95 1.47 0.07
C ARG A 544 7.79 0.78 -1.02
N PRO A 545 8.59 1.50 -1.81
CA PRO A 545 9.53 0.85 -2.74
C PRO A 545 10.59 0.04 -1.97
N PRO A 546 11.17 -1.01 -2.58
CA PRO A 546 12.29 -1.74 -2.00
C PRO A 546 13.59 -0.92 -2.04
N THR A 547 14.43 -1.13 -1.04
CA THR A 547 15.86 -0.78 -1.05
C THR A 547 16.70 -1.94 -1.62
N GLU A 548 18.00 -1.76 -1.79
CA GLU A 548 18.90 -2.86 -2.21
C GLU A 548 19.01 -3.99 -1.17
N LEU A 549 18.61 -3.76 0.09
CA LEU A 549 18.56 -4.80 1.13
C LEU A 549 17.23 -5.58 1.11
N ASP A 550 16.19 -5.01 0.50
CA ASP A 550 14.83 -5.59 0.43
C ASP A 550 14.63 -6.55 -0.77
N LEU A 551 15.68 -6.85 -1.55
CA LEU A 551 15.61 -7.74 -2.72
C LEU A 551 16.68 -8.83 -2.66
N PRO A 552 16.42 -10.06 -3.15
CA PRO A 552 17.41 -11.13 -3.15
C PRO A 552 18.69 -10.74 -3.90
N THR A 553 19.85 -10.86 -3.25
CA THR A 553 21.17 -10.56 -3.83
C THR A 553 21.44 -11.34 -5.13
N SER A 554 20.86 -12.54 -5.26
CA SER A 554 20.86 -13.39 -6.45
C SER A 554 20.19 -12.80 -7.70
N ILE A 555 19.39 -11.74 -7.52
CA ILE A 555 18.67 -10.99 -8.57
C ILE A 555 19.26 -9.57 -8.74
N LEU A 556 19.97 -9.06 -7.73
CA LEU A 556 20.68 -7.78 -7.78
C LEU A 556 22.04 -7.85 -8.50
N HIS A 557 22.77 -8.95 -8.35
CA HIS A 557 24.07 -9.14 -9.01
C HIS A 557 23.92 -9.67 -10.44
N ASP A 558 23.97 -8.75 -11.40
CA ASP A 558 24.17 -9.08 -12.81
C ASP A 558 25.66 -9.38 -13.05
N SER A 559 25.97 -10.56 -13.59
CA SER A 559 27.35 -11.01 -13.79
C SER A 559 28.00 -10.35 -15.02
N GLY A 560 28.39 -9.08 -14.86
CA GLY A 560 29.39 -8.42 -15.71
C GLY A 560 28.91 -7.83 -17.03
N ILE A 561 27.97 -6.87 -17.02
CA ILE A 561 27.61 -6.09 -18.22
C ILE A 561 27.69 -4.56 -17.95
N LYS A 562 28.33 -3.83 -18.86
CA LYS A 562 28.70 -2.40 -18.69
C LYS A 562 27.49 -1.46 -18.76
N ARG A 563 27.35 -0.62 -17.74
CA ARG A 563 26.33 0.45 -17.64
C ARG A 563 26.33 1.36 -18.89
N LEU A 564 25.15 1.62 -19.44
CA LEU A 564 24.87 2.76 -20.32
C LEU A 564 24.01 3.77 -19.55
N ALA A 565 24.45 5.03 -19.52
CA ALA A 565 23.73 6.11 -18.86
C ALA A 565 22.63 6.65 -19.77
N TYR A 566 21.37 6.44 -19.40
CA TYR A 566 20.23 7.19 -19.91
C TYR A 566 19.83 8.24 -18.86
N GLY A 567 19.52 9.46 -19.30
CA GLY A 567 19.21 10.58 -18.41
C GLY A 567 17.95 10.36 -17.57
N PRO A 568 17.80 11.09 -16.44
CA PRO A 568 16.65 10.96 -15.54
C PRO A 568 15.33 11.30 -16.26
N ILE A 569 14.30 10.50 -15.97
CA ILE A 569 12.96 10.74 -16.52
C ILE A 569 12.27 11.80 -15.64
N HIS A 570 12.30 13.06 -16.08
CA HIS A 570 11.78 14.19 -15.32
C HIS A 570 10.25 14.24 -15.14
N SER A 571 9.49 13.30 -15.71
CA SER A 571 8.03 13.26 -15.52
C SER A 571 7.37 11.91 -15.82
N LEU A 572 7.08 11.12 -14.78
CA LEU A 572 6.29 9.87 -14.85
C LEU A 572 5.07 9.87 -13.91
N SER A 573 4.62 11.05 -13.45
CA SER A 573 3.31 11.10 -12.78
C SER A 573 2.20 10.78 -13.79
N ALA A 574 1.17 10.04 -13.38
CA ALA A 574 0.00 9.78 -14.21
C ALA A 574 -0.66 11.09 -14.73
N THR A 575 -0.46 12.21 -14.02
CA THR A 575 -0.88 13.55 -14.43
C THR A 575 -0.05 14.13 -15.58
N THR A 576 1.27 13.86 -15.63
CA THR A 576 2.13 14.37 -16.70
C THR A 576 2.01 13.56 -17.99
N LEU A 577 1.89 12.24 -17.88
CA LEU A 577 1.59 11.32 -19.00
C LEU A 577 0.24 11.63 -19.67
N TYR A 578 -0.71 12.21 -18.92
CA TYR A 578 -2.04 12.56 -19.40
C TYR A 578 -2.12 13.93 -20.13
N SER A 579 -1.00 14.66 -20.29
CA SER A 579 -0.99 16.01 -20.88
C SER A 579 -1.66 16.06 -22.27
N PRO A 580 -2.84 16.72 -22.43
CA PRO A 580 -3.57 16.67 -23.68
C PRO A 580 -2.92 17.56 -24.75
N ARG A 581 -2.31 16.94 -25.77
CA ARG A 581 -1.89 17.67 -26.98
C ARG A 581 -3.12 18.29 -27.66
N LYS A 582 -2.98 19.52 -28.18
CA LYS A 582 -4.03 20.19 -28.95
C LYS A 582 -4.44 19.31 -30.14
N ARG A 583 -5.71 18.88 -30.19
CA ARG A 583 -6.28 18.11 -31.30
C ARG A 583 -5.98 18.76 -32.64
N ARG A 584 -5.38 18.02 -33.58
CA ARG A 584 -5.50 18.32 -35.02
C ARG A 584 -6.85 17.78 -35.50
N ALA A 585 -7.52 18.52 -36.37
CA ALA A 585 -8.89 18.22 -36.81
C ALA A 585 -9.01 17.01 -37.77
N SER A 586 -7.97 16.19 -37.90
CA SER A 586 -7.85 15.08 -38.86
C SER A 586 -7.83 13.68 -38.21
N GLU A 587 -7.84 13.58 -36.88
CA GLU A 587 -7.90 12.28 -36.16
C GLU A 587 -9.34 11.73 -36.15
N SER A 588 -9.81 11.24 -37.30
CA SER A 588 -11.05 10.45 -37.36
C SER A 588 -10.78 9.01 -36.92
N VAL A 589 -11.07 8.69 -35.65
CA VAL A 589 -10.97 7.32 -35.11
C VAL A 589 -12.13 6.47 -35.64
N ALA A 590 -12.00 6.01 -36.88
CA ALA A 590 -12.97 5.19 -37.59
C ALA A 590 -12.44 3.78 -37.94
N GLY A 591 -11.28 3.39 -37.41
CA GLY A 591 -10.48 2.27 -37.92
C GLY A 591 -9.97 1.23 -36.90
N LEU A 592 -10.45 1.23 -35.64
CA LEU A 592 -10.16 0.11 -34.73
C LEU A 592 -11.11 -1.06 -35.01
N PRO A 593 -10.61 -2.31 -35.14
CA PRO A 593 -11.46 -3.49 -35.31
C PRO A 593 -12.48 -3.64 -34.18
N ARG A 594 -13.57 -4.37 -34.46
CA ARG A 594 -14.56 -4.70 -33.41
C ARG A 594 -13.85 -5.41 -32.27
N VAL A 595 -13.82 -4.77 -31.10
CA VAL A 595 -13.19 -5.34 -29.91
C VAL A 595 -13.86 -6.67 -29.57
N ILE A 596 -13.05 -7.72 -29.56
CA ILE A 596 -13.34 -9.14 -29.35
C ILE A 596 -13.81 -9.89 -30.62
N GLU A 597 -12.85 -10.19 -31.48
CA GLU A 597 -12.66 -11.56 -31.98
C GLU A 597 -11.52 -12.16 -31.14
N LEU A 598 -11.81 -13.19 -30.34
CA LEU A 598 -10.80 -14.04 -29.73
C LEU A 598 -10.39 -15.05 -30.80
N ASP A 599 -9.12 -15.05 -31.19
CA ASP A 599 -8.61 -15.84 -32.31
C ASP A 599 -8.88 -17.35 -32.06
N GLU A 600 -9.69 -17.99 -32.90
CA GLU A 600 -10.03 -19.43 -32.77
C GLU A 600 -8.86 -20.37 -33.12
N LYS A 601 -7.67 -19.82 -33.40
CA LYS A 601 -6.46 -20.58 -33.76
C LYS A 601 -5.72 -21.17 -32.56
N LEU A 602 -6.39 -22.07 -31.85
CA LEU A 602 -5.74 -23.32 -31.43
C LEU A 602 -6.11 -24.36 -32.48
N SER A 603 -5.31 -24.42 -33.56
CA SER A 603 -5.52 -25.36 -34.64
C SER A 603 -5.38 -26.79 -34.16
N ASP A 604 -6.36 -27.62 -34.48
CA ASP A 604 -6.25 -29.07 -34.43
C ASP A 604 -5.03 -29.51 -35.23
N ASP A 605 -4.15 -30.29 -34.61
CA ASP A 605 -3.11 -31.05 -35.31
C ASP A 605 -3.00 -32.43 -34.63
N GLU A 606 -4.01 -33.27 -34.88
CA GLU A 606 -3.99 -34.70 -34.53
C GLU A 606 -2.99 -35.44 -35.45
N GLY A 607 -1.69 -35.17 -35.24
CA GLY A 607 -0.58 -35.79 -35.94
C GLY A 607 -0.11 -37.08 -35.27
N GLN A 608 -0.77 -38.19 -35.60
CA GLN A 608 -0.37 -39.59 -35.39
C GLN A 608 0.98 -39.84 -34.68
N ALA A 609 0.93 -40.20 -33.39
CA ALA A 609 2.05 -40.84 -32.72
C ALA A 609 2.07 -42.34 -33.10
N GLU A 610 2.93 -42.73 -34.04
CA GLU A 610 3.18 -44.14 -34.34
C GLU A 610 3.78 -44.87 -33.13
N HIS A 611 3.28 -46.08 -32.88
CA HIS A 611 3.88 -47.00 -31.92
C HIS A 611 5.30 -47.38 -32.36
N VAL A 612 6.29 -47.12 -31.51
CA VAL A 612 7.56 -47.85 -31.53
C VAL A 612 7.78 -48.47 -30.15
N GLU A 613 7.45 -49.74 -30.03
CA GLU A 613 7.98 -50.59 -28.96
C GLU A 613 9.50 -50.71 -29.15
N MET A 614 10.27 -50.53 -28.09
CA MET A 614 11.64 -51.03 -27.99
C MET A 614 11.79 -51.68 -26.61
N LEU A 615 12.23 -52.94 -26.63
CA LEU A 615 12.22 -53.84 -25.49
C LEU A 615 13.27 -53.52 -24.40
N ASP A 616 13.06 -54.20 -23.28
CA ASP A 616 13.91 -54.34 -22.11
C ASP A 616 15.41 -54.56 -22.35
N ASP A 617 16.10 -54.36 -21.22
CA ASP A 617 17.35 -55.00 -20.80
C ASP A 617 18.66 -54.39 -21.30
N LEU A 618 19.41 -53.80 -20.36
CA LEU A 618 20.78 -54.26 -20.08
C LEU A 618 21.24 -53.77 -18.69
N THR A 619 21.85 -54.71 -17.96
CA THR A 619 22.34 -54.54 -16.60
C THR A 619 23.70 -53.80 -16.53
N ALA A 620 23.90 -53.01 -15.45
CA ALA A 620 25.12 -52.73 -14.68
C ALA A 620 26.52 -52.71 -15.38
N PRO A 621 27.47 -51.79 -15.02
CA PRO A 621 27.78 -51.55 -13.60
C PRO A 621 28.25 -50.14 -13.16
N SER A 622 27.95 -49.86 -11.89
CA SER A 622 28.84 -49.31 -10.87
C SER A 622 30.14 -48.62 -11.32
N THR A 623 30.17 -47.29 -11.29
CA THR A 623 31.43 -46.54 -11.18
C THR A 623 31.37 -45.62 -9.96
N GLN A 624 32.21 -45.91 -8.96
CA GLN A 624 32.38 -45.06 -7.79
C GLN A 624 33.01 -43.74 -8.21
N ILE A 625 32.30 -42.62 -8.02
CA ILE A 625 32.93 -41.30 -7.98
C ILE A 625 32.89 -40.80 -6.54
N VAL A 626 34.10 -40.71 -5.99
CA VAL A 626 34.44 -40.35 -4.62
C VAL A 626 33.68 -39.12 -4.14
N GLN A 627 32.94 -39.27 -3.04
CA GLN A 627 32.51 -38.11 -2.24
C GLN A 627 33.75 -37.37 -1.73
N ARG A 628 34.00 -36.18 -2.27
CA ARG A 628 34.80 -35.17 -1.56
C ARG A 628 33.85 -34.27 -0.79
N GLU A 629 33.84 -34.43 0.52
CA GLU A 629 33.25 -33.45 1.43
C GLU A 629 33.92 -32.10 1.21
N ALA A 630 33.17 -31.14 0.67
CA ALA A 630 33.54 -29.73 0.66
C ALA A 630 32.64 -29.01 1.66
N SER A 631 33.02 -29.09 2.93
CA SER A 631 32.38 -28.39 4.04
C SER A 631 32.52 -26.87 3.87
N SER A 632 31.50 -26.26 3.25
CA SER A 632 31.30 -24.81 3.31
C SER A 632 29.81 -24.50 3.42
N VAL A 633 29.32 -24.51 4.67
CA VAL A 633 27.98 -23.98 4.99
C VAL A 633 28.06 -22.47 4.90
N SER A 634 27.92 -21.91 3.68
CA SER A 634 27.61 -20.50 3.52
C SER A 634 26.15 -20.30 3.94
N SER A 635 25.91 -19.64 5.08
CA SER A 635 24.59 -19.15 5.43
C SER A 635 24.09 -18.20 4.33
N ARG A 636 23.14 -18.67 3.52
CA ARG A 636 22.51 -17.85 2.47
C ARG A 636 21.40 -17.01 3.10
N PRO A 637 21.23 -15.73 2.70
CA PRO A 637 20.23 -14.86 3.29
C PRO A 637 18.81 -15.38 3.01
N HIS A 638 18.03 -15.52 4.08
CA HIS A 638 16.64 -15.96 4.03
C HIS A 638 15.73 -14.72 3.86
N PHE A 639 14.74 -14.80 2.97
CA PHE A 639 13.75 -13.72 2.81
C PHE A 639 12.60 -13.99 3.78
N ASP A 640 12.78 -13.55 5.03
CA ASP A 640 11.92 -13.92 6.16
C ASP A 640 10.56 -13.19 6.12
N TYR A 641 9.65 -13.71 5.27
CA TYR A 641 8.24 -13.31 5.25
C TYR A 641 7.48 -13.78 6.51
N ASP A 642 8.00 -14.75 7.27
CA ASP A 642 7.39 -15.18 8.54
C ASP A 642 7.61 -14.14 9.65
N ALA A 643 8.73 -13.42 9.66
CA ALA A 643 8.94 -12.25 10.51
C ALA A 643 7.99 -11.09 10.14
N ILE A 644 7.74 -10.88 8.84
CA ILE A 644 6.73 -9.93 8.36
C ILE A 644 5.32 -10.39 8.78
N TRP A 645 5.02 -11.68 8.71
CA TRP A 645 3.73 -12.24 9.12
C TRP A 645 3.51 -12.16 10.64
N ALA A 646 4.53 -12.49 11.43
CA ALA A 646 4.51 -12.39 12.90
C ALA A 646 4.29 -10.95 13.37
N ALA A 647 4.93 -9.96 12.75
CA ALA A 647 4.69 -8.54 13.04
C ALA A 647 3.22 -8.14 12.84
N ASN A 648 2.52 -8.73 11.86
CA ASN A 648 1.10 -8.46 11.60
C ASN A 648 0.11 -9.18 12.55
N LEU A 649 0.56 -10.13 13.38
CA LEU A 649 -0.32 -10.91 14.28
C LEU A 649 -0.36 -10.35 15.72
N PHE A 650 0.64 -9.55 16.13
CA PHE A 650 0.86 -9.17 17.53
C PHE A 650 0.59 -7.70 17.88
N GLU A 651 0.06 -6.87 16.98
CA GLU A 651 -0.25 -5.46 17.30
C GLU A 651 -1.42 -5.25 18.28
N GLU A 652 -2.26 -6.27 18.54
CA GLU A 652 -3.50 -6.12 19.32
C GLU A 652 -3.49 -6.89 20.66
N ILE A 653 -2.53 -6.56 21.54
CA ILE A 653 -2.55 -6.93 22.96
C ILE A 653 -2.45 -5.67 23.82
N THR A 654 -3.60 -5.08 24.19
CA THR A 654 -3.69 -3.82 24.93
C THR A 654 -4.28 -3.93 26.34
N ASP A 655 -4.76 -5.11 26.79
CA ASP A 655 -5.43 -5.26 28.09
C ASP A 655 -4.69 -6.23 29.03
N VAL A 656 -3.70 -5.71 29.77
CA VAL A 656 -3.06 -6.42 30.90
C VAL A 656 -3.84 -6.10 32.19
N ARG A 657 -4.92 -6.84 32.44
CA ARG A 657 -5.66 -6.74 33.71
C ARG A 657 -5.23 -7.82 34.70
N GLY A 658 -4.78 -7.38 35.87
CA GLY A 658 -4.65 -8.22 37.07
C GLY A 658 -3.22 -8.52 37.50
N ILE A 659 -2.49 -7.50 37.97
CA ILE A 659 -1.38 -7.71 38.91
C ILE A 659 -1.99 -7.75 40.31
N SER A 660 -2.20 -8.94 40.86
CA SER A 660 -2.56 -9.10 42.27
C SER A 660 -1.31 -9.29 43.11
N HIS A 661 -0.99 -8.33 43.99
CA HIS A 661 0.03 -8.53 45.02
C HIS A 661 -0.51 -9.48 46.10
N SER A 662 0.27 -10.50 46.44
CA SER A 662 0.14 -11.25 47.68
C SER A 662 1.41 -11.03 48.51
N ASP A 663 1.26 -10.47 49.70
CA ASP A 663 2.38 -10.23 50.61
C ASP A 663 3.02 -11.54 51.08
N ALA A 664 4.35 -11.62 51.00
CA ALA A 664 5.15 -12.57 51.78
C ALA A 664 6.56 -11.99 52.01
N SER A 665 7.03 -12.10 53.25
CA SER A 665 8.18 -11.35 53.75
C SER A 665 9.50 -12.11 53.74
N THR A 666 10.58 -11.36 53.47
CA THR A 666 11.96 -11.48 54.00
C THR A 666 12.90 -12.63 53.59
N ARG A 667 14.07 -12.15 53.14
CA ARG A 667 15.46 -12.66 53.28
C ARG A 667 16.05 -13.56 52.17
N ASN A 668 17.20 -13.06 51.70
CA ASN A 668 18.24 -13.67 50.87
C ASN A 668 17.84 -14.14 49.47
N GLY A 669 17.92 -13.18 48.53
CA GLY A 669 18.54 -13.38 47.23
C GLY A 669 18.08 -14.59 46.41
N ASP A 670 16.89 -14.50 45.84
CA ASP A 670 16.45 -15.39 44.77
C ASP A 670 15.64 -14.63 43.71
N ILE A 671 15.51 -15.27 42.54
CA ILE A 671 15.02 -14.70 41.27
C ILE A 671 13.55 -14.26 41.36
N ASN A 672 13.24 -13.03 40.93
CA ASN A 672 11.85 -12.59 40.73
C ASN A 672 11.22 -13.31 39.52
N VAL A 673 10.46 -14.37 39.78
CA VAL A 673 9.69 -15.10 38.76
C VAL A 673 8.30 -14.49 38.59
N TYR A 674 8.11 -13.70 37.53
CA TYR A 674 6.80 -13.16 37.15
C TYR A 674 6.01 -14.21 36.36
N THR A 675 5.01 -14.83 36.98
CA THR A 675 4.07 -15.71 36.26
C THR A 675 2.93 -14.89 35.65
N VAL A 676 3.02 -14.59 34.35
CA VAL A 676 1.95 -13.90 33.62
C VAL A 676 0.91 -14.92 33.14
N HIS A 677 -0.27 -14.93 33.75
CA HIS A 677 -1.40 -15.76 33.32
C HIS A 677 -2.10 -15.16 32.10
N MET A 678 -1.55 -15.39 30.90
CA MET A 678 -2.20 -15.00 29.64
C MET A 678 -3.39 -15.92 29.32
N ARG A 679 -4.59 -15.35 29.18
CA ARG A 679 -5.80 -16.09 28.79
C ARG A 679 -6.15 -15.82 27.32
N LEU A 680 -5.62 -16.65 26.42
CA LEU A 680 -5.96 -16.63 24.99
C LEU A 680 -7.48 -16.79 24.80
N ARG A 681 -8.15 -15.73 24.34
CA ARG A 681 -9.56 -15.77 23.92
C ARG A 681 -9.67 -16.27 22.47
N GLY A 682 -9.58 -17.58 22.31
CA GLY A 682 -10.22 -18.30 21.20
C GLY A 682 -9.65 -18.11 19.80
N ILE A 683 -8.47 -18.68 19.55
CA ILE A 683 -8.09 -19.14 18.20
C ILE A 683 -8.27 -20.65 18.15
N ILE A 684 -9.20 -21.14 17.32
CA ILE A 684 -9.34 -22.57 17.05
C ILE A 684 -8.39 -22.93 15.90
N ALA A 685 -7.20 -23.42 16.23
CA ALA A 685 -6.38 -24.15 15.27
C ALA A 685 -7.03 -25.53 15.01
N PRO A 686 -7.04 -26.03 13.75
CA PRO A 686 -7.64 -27.31 13.44
C PRO A 686 -6.76 -28.48 13.94
N ARG A 687 -7.28 -29.24 14.92
CA ARG A 687 -6.78 -30.53 15.41
C ARG A 687 -5.31 -30.58 15.88
N VAL A 688 -5.11 -30.41 17.19
CA VAL A 688 -4.01 -31.04 17.95
C VAL A 688 -4.61 -31.90 19.06
N PRO A 689 -4.09 -33.10 19.39
CA PRO A 689 -4.69 -33.98 20.41
C PRO A 689 -4.39 -33.54 21.85
N ASP A 690 -5.35 -33.78 22.75
CA ASP A 690 -5.26 -33.74 24.22
C ASP A 690 -4.61 -32.49 24.87
N PRO A 691 -5.42 -31.50 25.33
CA PRO A 691 -4.91 -30.30 25.98
C PRO A 691 -4.26 -30.54 27.36
N ALA A 692 -4.28 -31.76 27.91
CA ALA A 692 -3.67 -32.07 29.20
C ALA A 692 -2.13 -32.24 29.16
N LYS A 693 -1.50 -32.26 27.98
CA LYS A 693 -0.08 -32.67 27.82
C LYS A 693 0.91 -31.62 27.29
N MET A 694 0.47 -30.41 26.94
CA MET A 694 1.38 -29.34 26.53
C MET A 694 1.62 -28.31 27.64
N ARG A 695 2.80 -28.41 28.27
CA ARG A 695 3.42 -27.29 29.00
C ARG A 695 4.56 -26.73 28.13
N TYR A 696 4.40 -25.50 27.67
CA TYR A 696 5.50 -24.74 27.07
C TYR A 696 6.17 -23.92 28.17
N THR A 697 7.47 -24.17 28.41
CA THR A 697 8.32 -23.30 29.23
C THR A 697 9.24 -22.55 28.29
N ILE A 698 9.05 -21.24 28.17
CA ILE A 698 9.95 -20.38 27.40
C ILE A 698 11.03 -19.88 28.36
N THR A 699 12.26 -20.35 28.18
CA THR A 699 13.43 -19.86 28.91
C THR A 699 14.26 -19.00 27.97
N LEU A 700 14.33 -17.69 28.23
CA LEU A 700 15.26 -16.78 27.58
C LEU A 700 16.59 -16.81 28.33
N VAL A 701 17.69 -17.11 27.63
CA VAL A 701 19.05 -16.94 28.14
C VAL A 701 19.78 -16.01 27.19
N TYR A 702 20.30 -14.92 27.74
CA TYR A 702 21.21 -14.00 27.07
C TYR A 702 22.62 -14.29 27.59
N ASP A 703 23.63 -14.29 26.71
CA ASP A 703 25.02 -14.14 27.13
C ASP A 703 25.71 -13.11 26.22
N VAL A 704 26.66 -12.37 26.78
CA VAL A 704 27.11 -11.07 26.28
C VAL A 704 28.63 -11.07 26.20
N LEU A 705 29.16 -10.90 24.99
CA LEU A 705 30.58 -10.74 24.59
C LEU A 705 31.40 -12.03 24.39
N THR A 706 31.52 -12.50 23.14
CA THR A 706 32.78 -12.67 22.36
C THR A 706 32.54 -13.39 21.02
N GLU A 707 33.50 -13.30 20.08
CA GLU A 707 33.32 -13.74 18.68
C GLU A 707 33.63 -15.24 18.42
N ARG A 708 32.73 -15.90 17.67
CA ARG A 708 32.87 -17.13 16.85
C ARG A 708 32.90 -18.55 17.49
N GLU A 709 32.23 -19.43 16.74
CA GLU A 709 32.25 -20.91 16.65
C GLU A 709 31.53 -21.79 17.69
N THR A 710 31.15 -22.99 17.22
CA THR A 710 30.06 -23.85 17.73
C THR A 710 30.54 -25.10 18.46
N VAL A 711 29.93 -25.44 19.61
CA VAL A 711 29.97 -26.82 20.17
C VAL A 711 28.62 -27.20 20.82
N LYS A 712 28.19 -28.46 20.63
CA LYS A 712 27.03 -29.08 21.31
C LYS A 712 27.50 -29.91 22.52
N MET A 713 26.79 -29.91 23.66
CA MET A 713 26.53 -31.13 24.47
C MET A 713 25.57 -30.98 25.68
N ARG A 714 25.36 -32.10 26.38
CA ARG A 714 24.48 -32.43 27.55
C ARG A 714 25.33 -33.27 28.54
N PHE A 715 25.04 -33.57 29.81
CA PHE A 715 24.05 -33.29 30.89
C PHE A 715 24.60 -34.06 32.14
N PRO A 716 23.97 -34.08 33.35
CA PRO A 716 23.23 -33.09 34.14
C PRO A 716 23.78 -32.96 35.62
N PHE A 717 23.06 -32.22 36.47
CA PHE A 717 22.96 -32.34 37.96
C PHE A 717 24.17 -32.03 38.90
N ALA A 718 24.04 -30.87 39.56
CA ALA A 718 24.44 -30.51 40.93
C ALA A 718 25.90 -30.64 41.44
N GLY A 719 26.49 -29.50 41.83
CA GLY A 719 27.56 -29.46 42.84
C GLY A 719 28.43 -28.19 42.90
N LEU A 720 28.44 -27.54 44.07
CA LEU A 720 29.57 -26.84 44.69
C LEU A 720 30.15 -25.51 44.10
N VAL A 721 29.53 -24.39 44.47
CA VAL A 721 30.05 -23.37 45.41
C VAL A 721 31.58 -23.02 45.42
N LEU A 722 31.85 -21.74 45.13
CA LEU A 722 32.92 -20.81 45.61
C LEU A 722 34.32 -20.71 44.98
N THR A 723 34.78 -19.44 44.94
CA THR A 723 36.17 -18.91 44.93
C THR A 723 36.99 -18.96 43.64
N VAL A 724 37.08 -17.82 42.94
CA VAL A 724 38.35 -17.08 42.71
C VAL A 724 38.06 -15.57 42.73
N ILE A 725 38.62 -14.84 43.71
CA ILE A 725 38.90 -13.40 43.55
C ILE A 725 40.37 -13.34 43.13
N GLY A 726 40.66 -12.77 41.96
CA GLY A 726 41.98 -12.90 41.32
C GLY A 726 42.21 -11.92 40.18
N SER A 727 42.07 -10.63 40.47
CA SER A 727 42.74 -9.51 39.76
C SER A 727 43.05 -9.70 38.26
N VAL A 728 42.09 -9.35 37.41
CA VAL A 728 42.42 -8.67 36.15
C VAL A 728 42.11 -7.19 36.37
N GLN A 729 43.14 -6.34 36.32
CA GLN A 729 42.93 -4.90 36.17
C GLN A 729 42.40 -4.67 34.75
N SER A 730 41.09 -4.56 34.58
CA SER A 730 40.56 -3.85 33.43
C SER A 730 40.86 -2.37 33.63
N SER A 731 41.76 -1.84 32.79
CA SER A 731 41.76 -0.40 32.51
C SER A 731 40.32 0.04 32.20
N PRO A 732 39.89 1.25 32.60
CA PRO A 732 38.59 1.75 32.19
C PRO A 732 38.60 1.92 30.66
N VAL A 733 38.13 0.91 29.95
CA VAL A 733 37.80 1.02 28.52
C VAL A 733 36.66 2.02 28.48
N ALA A 734 36.96 3.24 28.01
CA ALA A 734 35.94 4.24 27.77
C ALA A 734 34.87 3.60 26.88
N GLN A 735 33.66 3.49 27.41
CA GLN A 735 32.55 2.91 26.66
C GLN A 735 32.35 3.76 25.41
N ALA A 736 32.58 3.18 24.24
CA ALA A 736 32.50 3.91 22.98
C ALA A 736 31.13 4.59 22.88
N ALA A 737 31.12 5.90 22.59
CA ALA A 737 29.90 6.66 22.47
C ALA A 737 28.98 6.01 21.43
N LYS A 738 27.70 5.87 21.75
CA LYS A 738 26.72 5.29 20.83
C LYS A 738 26.57 6.21 19.63
N PRO A 739 26.50 5.69 18.39
CA PRO A 739 26.23 6.54 17.24
C PRO A 739 24.85 7.21 17.36
N PRO A 740 24.68 8.44 16.87
CA PRO A 740 23.40 9.13 16.97
C PRO A 740 22.35 8.52 16.04
N GLN A 741 21.10 8.50 16.49
CA GLN A 741 19.92 8.30 15.67
C GLN A 741 19.05 9.56 15.73
N PHE A 742 19.02 10.32 14.64
CA PHE A 742 18.28 11.56 14.52
C PHE A 742 16.81 11.31 14.15
N PHE A 743 15.90 11.85 14.95
CA PHE A 743 14.47 11.98 14.63
C PHE A 743 14.15 13.46 14.40
N LEU A 744 13.83 13.85 13.18
CA LEU A 744 13.56 15.25 12.85
C LEU A 744 12.06 15.52 12.93
N ILE A 745 11.60 16.34 13.87
CA ILE A 745 10.17 16.69 14.03
C ILE A 745 9.94 18.17 13.74
N GLY A 746 8.86 18.47 13.03
CA GLY A 746 8.54 19.85 12.67
C GLY A 746 7.45 20.03 11.63
N ASP A 747 7.31 21.29 11.20
CA ASP A 747 6.37 21.71 10.17
C ASP A 747 6.86 21.44 8.73
N SER A 748 6.23 22.07 7.73
CA SER A 748 6.59 21.90 6.30
C SER A 748 7.99 22.40 5.93
N THR A 749 8.67 23.13 6.82
CA THR A 749 10.07 23.54 6.63
C THR A 749 11.09 22.54 7.18
N VAL A 750 10.64 21.43 7.79
CA VAL A 750 11.45 20.23 8.10
C VAL A 750 11.07 19.06 7.20
N ALA A 751 9.77 18.95 6.86
CA ALA A 751 9.18 17.84 6.13
C ALA A 751 9.87 17.48 4.80
N VAL A 752 9.68 16.24 4.38
CA VAL A 752 10.00 15.76 3.02
C VAL A 752 9.27 16.61 1.98
N ASP A 753 9.93 16.87 0.84
CA ASP A 753 9.42 17.67 -0.27
C ASP A 753 9.02 19.11 0.13
N GLY A 754 9.96 19.84 0.75
CA GLY A 754 9.78 21.27 1.05
C GLY A 754 10.54 21.82 2.26
N GLY A 755 11.15 20.97 3.08
CA GLY A 755 11.95 21.35 4.24
C GLY A 755 13.46 21.14 4.08
N TRP A 756 14.23 21.50 5.10
CA TRP A 756 15.68 21.24 5.14
C TRP A 756 16.03 19.81 5.62
N GLY A 757 15.03 19.04 6.08
CA GLY A 757 15.24 17.82 6.84
C GLY A 757 16.05 16.74 6.13
N ASN A 758 15.70 16.37 4.88
CA ASN A 758 16.52 15.38 4.17
C ASN A 758 17.82 16.00 3.64
N GLY A 759 17.89 17.32 3.50
CA GLY A 759 19.13 18.04 3.30
C GLY A 759 20.15 17.76 4.40
N LEU A 760 19.75 17.85 5.68
CA LEU A 760 20.61 17.43 6.80
C LEU A 760 20.94 15.94 6.73
N LEU A 761 19.94 15.08 6.50
CA LEU A 761 20.16 13.63 6.43
C LEU A 761 21.03 13.19 5.25
N SER A 762 21.11 13.98 4.16
CA SER A 762 21.95 13.69 2.99
C SER A 762 23.45 13.73 3.30
N TYR A 763 23.84 14.46 4.35
CA TYR A 763 25.20 14.46 4.88
C TYR A 763 25.46 13.34 5.89
N LEU A 764 24.43 12.64 6.41
CA LEU A 764 24.59 11.70 7.52
C LEU A 764 25.16 10.34 7.05
N ASN A 765 26.19 9.86 7.74
CA ASN A 765 26.90 8.63 7.45
C ASN A 765 26.61 7.52 8.48
N ALA A 766 26.49 6.28 7.99
CA ALA A 766 26.49 5.11 8.85
C ALA A 766 27.78 5.05 9.72
N PRO A 767 27.70 4.58 10.99
CA PRO A 767 26.57 3.89 11.61
C PRO A 767 25.47 4.80 12.18
N ALA A 768 25.55 6.12 12.07
CA ALA A 768 24.45 6.99 12.48
C ALA A 768 23.20 6.76 11.60
N LYS A 769 22.02 7.01 12.16
CA LYS A 769 20.72 6.85 11.49
C LYS A 769 19.93 8.14 11.52
N GLY A 770 19.05 8.33 10.53
CA GLY A 770 18.25 9.53 10.39
C GLY A 770 16.84 9.21 9.90
N ASP A 771 15.85 9.88 10.50
CA ASP A 771 14.43 9.70 10.21
C ASP A 771 13.74 11.08 10.20
N ASN A 772 13.31 11.53 9.02
CA ASN A 772 12.62 12.81 8.86
C ASN A 772 11.12 12.62 9.06
N ARG A 773 10.63 13.02 10.24
CA ARG A 773 9.22 12.99 10.65
C ARG A 773 8.57 14.38 10.59
N GLY A 774 9.14 15.35 9.86
CA GLY A 774 8.50 16.63 9.59
C GLY A 774 7.18 16.43 8.84
N VAL A 775 6.12 17.12 9.26
CA VAL A 775 4.77 16.98 8.65
C VAL A 775 4.29 18.33 8.14
N SER A 776 4.07 18.41 6.83
CA SER A 776 3.62 19.63 6.18
C SER A 776 2.28 20.14 6.72
N GLY A 777 2.22 21.45 7.00
CA GLY A 777 1.04 22.11 7.57
C GLY A 777 0.79 21.86 9.07
N SER A 778 1.65 21.09 9.75
CA SER A 778 1.48 20.81 11.19
C SER A 778 1.88 21.98 12.10
N THR A 779 1.31 21.98 13.30
CA THR A 779 1.68 22.79 14.47
C THR A 779 2.20 21.88 15.58
N THR A 780 2.81 22.45 16.63
CA THR A 780 3.17 21.74 17.87
C THR A 780 2.04 20.84 18.39
N VAL A 781 0.80 21.34 18.45
CA VAL A 781 -0.38 20.55 18.86
C VAL A 781 -0.75 19.49 17.82
N SER A 782 -0.88 19.87 16.55
CA SER A 782 -1.42 18.95 15.53
C SER A 782 -0.42 17.85 15.16
N TRP A 783 0.89 18.10 15.32
CA TRP A 783 1.94 17.11 15.07
C TRP A 783 1.82 15.94 16.05
N LYS A 784 1.57 16.19 17.34
CA LYS A 784 1.39 15.13 18.35
C LYS A 784 0.19 14.21 18.11
N SER A 785 -0.79 14.63 17.32
CA SER A 785 -2.01 13.85 17.07
C SER A 785 -1.82 12.69 16.07
N ASN A 786 -2.82 11.81 15.97
CA ASN A 786 -2.87 10.65 15.07
C ASN A 786 -1.73 9.64 15.31
N GLY A 787 -1.42 9.32 16.59
CA GLY A 787 -0.44 8.30 16.98
C GLY A 787 1.04 8.67 16.76
N ARG A 788 1.35 9.73 16.02
CA ARG A 788 2.74 10.16 15.74
C ARG A 788 3.58 10.37 16.99
N TRP A 789 2.98 10.92 18.05
CA TRP A 789 3.67 11.14 19.32
C TRP A 789 4.01 9.82 20.01
N ASP A 790 3.04 8.91 20.10
CA ASP A 790 3.22 7.61 20.77
C ASP A 790 4.27 6.76 20.03
N THR A 791 4.24 6.78 18.69
CA THR A 791 5.28 6.17 17.84
C THR A 791 6.65 6.80 18.07
N LEU A 792 6.77 8.14 18.13
CA LEU A 792 8.05 8.81 18.43
C LEU A 792 8.61 8.40 19.80
N ILE A 793 7.79 8.40 20.85
CA ILE A 793 8.22 8.06 22.22
C ILE A 793 8.63 6.58 22.32
N LYS A 794 7.90 5.69 21.64
CA LYS A 794 8.26 4.26 21.50
C LYS A 794 9.60 4.08 20.78
N ASP A 795 9.81 4.79 19.68
CA ASP A 795 11.02 4.65 18.86
C ASP A 795 12.26 5.24 19.51
N ILE A 796 12.15 6.37 20.22
CA ILE A 796 13.21 6.89 21.11
C ILE A 796 13.57 5.85 22.17
N SER A 797 12.55 5.24 22.79
CA SER A 797 12.72 4.23 23.84
C SER A 797 13.35 2.94 23.33
N ALA A 798 13.17 2.59 22.06
CA ALA A 798 13.86 1.47 21.41
C ALA A 798 15.29 1.85 20.99
N ALA A 799 15.46 3.01 20.34
CA ALA A 799 16.73 3.48 19.81
C ALA A 799 17.83 3.60 20.88
N LYS A 800 17.50 4.01 22.11
CA LYS A 800 18.47 4.14 23.23
C LYS A 800 19.23 2.85 23.59
N VAL A 801 18.78 1.69 23.11
CA VAL A 801 19.50 0.41 23.27
C VAL A 801 20.80 0.43 22.46
N GLU A 802 20.77 0.85 21.21
CA GLU A 802 21.89 0.79 20.26
C GLU A 802 22.49 2.17 19.91
N PHE A 803 21.70 3.25 19.99
CA PHE A 803 22.03 4.60 19.52
C PHE A 803 21.93 5.65 20.64
N GLU A 804 22.43 6.86 20.40
CA GLU A 804 21.97 8.07 21.08
C GLU A 804 20.75 8.64 20.31
N PRO A 805 19.51 8.51 20.79
CA PRO A 805 18.36 9.10 20.12
C PRO A 805 18.35 10.62 20.29
N VAL A 806 18.61 11.35 19.20
CA VAL A 806 18.61 12.81 19.13
C VAL A 806 17.33 13.26 18.43
N VAL A 807 16.57 14.18 19.01
CA VAL A 807 15.30 14.66 18.43
C VAL A 807 15.42 16.15 18.12
N THR A 808 15.42 16.52 16.84
CA THR A 808 15.44 17.94 16.46
C THR A 808 14.01 18.47 16.36
N ILE A 809 13.74 19.64 16.95
CA ILE A 809 12.38 20.18 17.12
C ILE A 809 12.29 21.56 16.45
N GLN A 810 11.55 21.70 15.34
CA GLN A 810 11.30 22.99 14.69
C GLN A 810 9.82 23.21 14.32
N PHE A 811 9.19 24.17 14.98
CA PHE A 811 7.83 24.62 14.69
C PHE A 811 7.75 26.15 14.65
N GLY A 812 6.58 26.71 14.35
CA GLY A 812 6.34 28.16 14.32
C GLY A 812 5.62 28.65 13.05
N HIS A 813 5.85 28.03 11.88
CA HIS A 813 5.30 28.56 10.63
C HIS A 813 3.78 28.51 10.56
N ASN A 814 3.18 27.51 11.19
CA ASN A 814 1.74 27.30 11.24
C ASN A 814 1.16 27.68 12.60
N ASP A 815 1.93 27.49 13.68
CA ASP A 815 1.57 27.87 15.05
C ASP A 815 1.20 29.37 15.11
N GLN A 816 2.00 30.24 14.48
CA GLN A 816 1.71 31.69 14.38
C GLN A 816 0.37 32.07 13.75
N LYS A 817 -0.30 31.12 13.09
CA LYS A 817 -1.60 31.35 12.44
C LYS A 817 -2.79 30.97 13.32
N VAL A 818 -2.57 30.20 14.39
CA VAL A 818 -3.65 29.53 15.13
C VAL A 818 -3.53 29.56 16.66
N MET A 819 -2.34 29.81 17.23
CA MET A 819 -2.12 29.87 18.69
C MET A 819 -1.39 31.16 19.11
N GLN A 820 -1.22 31.35 20.42
CA GLN A 820 -0.46 32.45 21.00
C GLN A 820 0.95 32.01 21.42
N LEU A 821 1.88 32.97 21.59
CA LEU A 821 3.28 32.69 21.94
C LEU A 821 3.43 31.87 23.24
N ASN A 822 2.63 32.17 24.26
CA ASN A 822 2.66 31.44 25.53
C ASN A 822 2.13 29.99 25.44
N GLU A 823 1.17 29.73 24.55
CA GLU A 823 0.69 28.38 24.25
C GLU A 823 1.77 27.58 23.50
N PHE A 824 2.41 28.22 22.53
CA PHE A 824 3.53 27.65 21.77
C PHE A 824 4.73 27.30 22.66
N HIS A 825 5.14 28.22 23.54
CA HIS A 825 6.19 27.97 24.55
C HIS A 825 5.84 26.78 25.43
N ALA A 826 4.64 26.73 26.01
CA ALA A 826 4.20 25.62 26.85
C ALA A 826 4.20 24.29 26.10
N ASN A 827 3.76 24.26 24.84
CA ASN A 827 3.79 23.07 23.99
C ASN A 827 5.22 22.60 23.69
N LEU A 828 6.15 23.52 23.43
CA LEU A 828 7.57 23.20 23.21
C LEU A 828 8.24 22.66 24.47
N VAL A 829 7.95 23.24 25.64
CA VAL A 829 8.45 22.75 26.93
C VAL A 829 7.94 21.34 27.23
N ASP A 830 6.65 21.08 27.00
CA ASP A 830 6.05 19.75 27.13
C ASP A 830 6.69 18.72 26.17
N ILE A 831 6.84 19.07 24.89
CA ILE A 831 7.51 18.24 23.87
C ILE A 831 8.93 17.87 24.32
N GLY A 832 9.74 18.86 24.75
CA GLY A 832 11.12 18.63 25.17
C GLY A 832 11.23 17.77 26.43
N ASN A 833 10.38 18.00 27.43
CA ASN A 833 10.35 17.21 28.66
C ASN A 833 9.95 15.76 28.42
N GLN A 834 8.93 15.52 27.58
CA GLN A 834 8.50 14.16 27.23
C GLN A 834 9.57 13.41 26.40
N ILE A 835 10.29 14.08 25.50
CA ILE A 835 11.45 13.50 24.80
C ILE A 835 12.55 13.08 25.78
N LYS A 836 12.90 13.94 26.75
CA LYS A 836 13.88 13.62 27.81
C LYS A 836 13.41 12.44 28.67
N ALA A 837 12.12 12.37 29.00
CA ALA A 837 11.53 11.27 29.77
C ALA A 837 11.60 9.91 29.02
N ALA A 838 11.49 9.91 27.69
CA ALA A 838 11.69 8.71 26.87
C ALA A 838 13.16 8.23 26.81
N GLY A 839 14.10 9.12 27.14
CA GLY A 839 15.55 8.92 27.04
C GLY A 839 16.17 9.52 25.77
N GLY A 840 15.50 10.48 25.12
CA GLY A 840 16.02 11.22 23.97
C GLY A 840 16.68 12.54 24.32
N THR A 841 17.63 12.97 23.50
CA THR A 841 18.28 14.28 23.56
C THR A 841 17.51 15.28 22.67
N PRO A 842 16.69 16.19 23.22
CA PRO A 842 16.03 17.22 22.42
C PRO A 842 17.03 18.31 21.99
N ILE A 843 16.97 18.71 20.73
CA ILE A 843 17.67 19.87 20.17
C ILE A 843 16.63 20.77 19.52
N PHE A 844 16.39 21.95 20.08
CA PHE A 844 15.43 22.90 19.54
C PHE A 844 16.04 23.66 18.36
N ILE A 845 15.29 23.87 17.29
CA ILE A 845 15.76 24.61 16.12
C ILE A 845 14.74 25.72 15.85
N THR A 846 15.22 26.95 15.85
CA THR A 846 14.37 28.12 15.55
C THR A 846 13.86 28.05 14.10
N SER A 847 12.59 28.38 13.86
CA SER A 847 11.95 28.25 12.55
C SER A 847 12.75 28.95 11.43
N LEU A 848 13.03 28.24 10.33
CA LEU A 848 13.66 28.77 9.12
C LEU A 848 13.05 30.13 8.68
N THR A 849 13.87 31.06 8.19
CA THR A 849 13.36 32.35 7.72
C THR A 849 12.53 32.24 6.43
N ARG A 850 11.53 33.11 6.28
CA ARG A 850 10.79 33.26 5.02
C ARG A 850 11.56 34.13 4.05
N ARG A 851 11.57 33.77 2.77
CA ARG A 851 12.27 34.52 1.71
C ARG A 851 11.39 35.66 1.16
N THR A 852 10.74 36.39 2.06
CA THR A 852 9.88 37.56 1.78
C THR A 852 10.65 38.82 2.10
N PHE A 853 10.76 39.74 1.15
CA PHE A 853 11.53 40.97 1.31
C PHE A 853 10.64 42.22 1.34
N GLN A 854 11.03 43.20 2.14
CA GLN A 854 10.47 44.54 2.16
C GLN A 854 11.63 45.54 2.34
N ASN A 855 11.64 46.62 1.54
CA ASN A 855 12.68 47.66 1.58
C ASN A 855 14.14 47.16 1.42
N GLY A 856 14.33 46.00 0.79
CA GLY A 856 15.65 45.40 0.56
C GLY A 856 16.06 44.32 1.57
N GLU A 857 15.35 44.20 2.70
CA GLU A 857 15.65 43.23 3.76
C GLU A 857 14.53 42.18 3.93
N VAL A 858 14.86 41.05 4.56
CA VAL A 858 13.91 39.99 4.92
C VAL A 858 12.92 40.46 5.99
N VAL A 859 11.63 40.20 5.75
CA VAL A 859 10.56 40.41 6.72
C VAL A 859 10.62 39.32 7.81
N GLN A 860 11.14 39.69 8.99
CA GLN A 860 11.37 38.79 10.13
C GLN A 860 10.07 38.43 10.90
N ASN A 861 9.03 37.95 10.20
CA ASN A 861 7.71 37.67 10.80
C ASN A 861 7.68 36.49 11.79
N LEU A 862 8.78 35.75 11.91
CA LEU A 862 8.95 34.62 12.83
C LEU A 862 9.86 34.94 14.03
N LYS A 863 10.33 36.19 14.18
CA LYS A 863 11.32 36.59 15.19
C LYS A 863 10.88 36.26 16.63
N GLU A 864 9.62 36.55 16.97
CA GLU A 864 9.07 36.28 18.30
C GLU A 864 8.94 34.77 18.56
N TRP A 865 8.49 34.02 17.54
CA TRP A 865 8.38 32.55 17.59
C TRP A 865 9.75 31.87 17.74
N ALA A 866 10.79 32.42 17.11
CA ALA A 866 12.17 31.98 17.30
C ALA A 866 12.67 32.27 18.73
N ALA A 867 12.31 33.42 19.32
CA ALA A 867 12.67 33.76 20.70
C ALA A 867 11.98 32.81 21.71
N GLU A 868 10.69 32.51 21.56
CA GLU A 868 9.99 31.51 22.40
C GLU A 868 10.61 30.11 22.24
N THR A 869 11.07 29.73 21.04
CA THR A 869 11.77 28.44 20.83
C THR A 869 13.07 28.37 21.64
N ILE A 870 13.82 29.48 21.72
CA ILE A 870 15.04 29.56 22.53
C ILE A 870 14.70 29.54 24.03
N ALA A 871 13.66 30.28 24.45
CA ALA A 871 13.21 30.29 25.84
C ALA A 871 12.77 28.89 26.31
N ALA A 872 11.95 28.19 25.51
CA ALA A 872 11.49 26.83 25.81
C ALA A 872 12.66 25.82 25.90
N ALA A 873 13.68 25.98 25.05
CA ALA A 873 14.90 25.17 25.15
C ALA A 873 15.65 25.41 26.48
N GLY A 874 15.71 26.67 26.93
CA GLY A 874 16.24 27.06 28.23
C GLY A 874 15.48 26.40 29.39
N ASP A 875 14.15 26.50 29.40
CA ASP A 875 13.27 25.93 30.43
C ASP A 875 13.39 24.39 30.53
N VAL A 876 13.55 23.71 29.40
CA VAL A 876 13.76 22.25 29.34
C VAL A 876 15.20 21.86 29.72
N GLY A 877 16.15 22.79 29.71
CA GLY A 877 17.58 22.50 29.81
C GLY A 877 18.04 21.65 28.62
N ALA A 878 17.83 22.17 27.41
CA ALA A 878 18.14 21.55 26.12
C ALA A 878 19.02 22.48 25.27
N GLN A 879 19.74 21.91 24.30
CA GLN A 879 20.48 22.71 23.32
C GLN A 879 19.52 23.31 22.28
N TYR A 880 19.92 24.45 21.69
CA TYR A 880 19.19 25.07 20.58
C TYR A 880 20.11 25.54 19.44
N LEU A 881 19.56 25.58 18.23
CA LEU A 881 20.20 26.06 17.00
C LEU A 881 19.45 27.29 16.44
N GLU A 882 20.18 28.38 16.19
CA GLU A 882 19.63 29.67 15.72
C GLU A 882 19.45 29.75 14.19
N LEU A 883 18.85 28.72 13.59
CA LEU A 883 18.57 28.68 12.15
C LEU A 883 17.78 29.91 11.66
N ASN A 884 16.82 30.46 12.43
CA ASN A 884 16.09 31.66 12.02
C ASN A 884 17.02 32.85 11.77
N LYS A 885 17.99 33.07 12.66
CA LYS A 885 18.99 34.12 12.53
C LYS A 885 19.97 33.82 11.39
N ALA A 886 20.61 32.65 11.41
CA ALA A 886 21.59 32.26 10.39
C ALA A 886 21.01 32.31 8.96
N SER A 887 19.78 31.81 8.78
CA SER A 887 19.09 31.87 7.49
C SER A 887 18.66 33.29 7.11
N THR A 888 18.27 34.14 8.06
CA THR A 888 17.96 35.56 7.79
C THR A 888 19.20 36.34 7.35
N ASP A 889 20.32 36.17 8.05
CA ASP A 889 21.59 36.83 7.71
C ASP A 889 22.08 36.39 6.32
N TYR A 890 22.08 35.08 6.04
CA TYR A 890 22.44 34.52 4.73
C TYR A 890 21.51 35.00 3.60
N VAL A 891 20.19 34.96 3.81
CA VAL A 891 19.21 35.38 2.80
C VAL A 891 19.30 36.89 2.51
N ASN A 892 19.59 37.72 3.52
CA ASN A 892 19.89 39.14 3.32
C ASN A 892 21.17 39.34 2.50
N ALA A 893 22.25 38.61 2.82
CA ALA A 893 23.55 38.75 2.14
C ALA A 893 23.50 38.39 0.65
N ILE A 894 22.83 37.29 0.28
CA ILE A 894 22.69 36.88 -1.13
C ILE A 894 21.67 37.74 -1.91
N GLY A 895 20.76 38.44 -1.21
CA GLY A 895 19.71 39.27 -1.77
C GLY A 895 18.50 38.53 -2.36
N ASN A 896 17.41 39.27 -2.56
CA ASN A 896 16.09 38.74 -2.97
C ASN A 896 16.09 37.93 -4.28
N GLU A 897 16.92 38.26 -5.26
CA GLU A 897 16.99 37.51 -6.52
C GLU A 897 17.52 36.09 -6.31
N ASN A 898 18.67 35.98 -5.63
CA ASN A 898 19.28 34.69 -5.32
C ASN A 898 18.44 33.89 -4.32
N ALA A 899 17.89 34.55 -3.29
CA ALA A 899 17.01 33.92 -2.32
C ALA A 899 15.78 33.27 -2.99
N GLN A 900 15.22 33.87 -4.04
CA GLN A 900 14.09 33.28 -4.77
C GLN A 900 14.44 31.96 -5.47
N ARG A 901 15.72 31.70 -5.77
CA ARG A 901 16.18 30.45 -6.38
C ARG A 901 16.08 29.23 -5.46
N TYR A 902 15.79 29.42 -4.16
CA TYR A 902 15.52 28.33 -3.21
C TYR A 902 14.02 28.04 -3.01
N ASN A 903 13.12 28.82 -3.63
CA ASN A 903 11.68 28.63 -3.47
C ASN A 903 11.19 27.37 -4.20
N TRP A 904 10.29 26.61 -3.58
CA TRP A 904 9.63 25.43 -4.18
C TRP A 904 8.93 25.75 -5.51
N GLY A 905 8.32 26.93 -5.61
CA GLY A 905 7.67 27.42 -6.82
C GLY A 905 7.44 28.93 -6.78
N GLU A 906 6.94 29.47 -7.88
CA GLU A 906 6.63 30.90 -7.99
C GLU A 906 5.62 31.33 -6.91
N GLY A 907 5.98 32.36 -6.14
CA GLY A 907 5.20 32.86 -5.00
C GLY A 907 5.43 32.11 -3.67
N ASP A 908 6.02 30.91 -3.65
CA ASP A 908 6.23 30.17 -2.39
C ASP A 908 7.50 30.63 -1.66
N ARG A 909 7.35 31.59 -0.74
CA ARG A 909 8.45 32.10 0.10
C ARG A 909 8.70 31.26 1.36
N THR A 910 8.09 30.08 1.49
CA THR A 910 8.16 29.22 2.70
C THR A 910 8.92 27.94 2.43
N HIS A 911 8.50 27.16 1.43
CA HIS A 911 9.05 25.83 1.16
C HIS A 911 10.30 25.90 0.27
N LEU A 912 11.23 24.99 0.52
CA LEU A 912 12.53 24.87 -0.12
C LEU A 912 12.49 23.87 -1.27
N ASN A 913 12.93 24.29 -2.46
CA ASN A 913 13.23 23.37 -3.55
C ASN A 913 14.49 22.52 -3.24
N PRO A 914 14.87 21.52 -4.07
CA PRO A 914 16.01 20.65 -3.77
C PRO A 914 17.34 21.37 -3.52
N ALA A 915 17.62 22.46 -4.22
CA ALA A 915 18.82 23.28 -3.96
C ALA A 915 18.74 23.96 -2.57
N GLY A 916 17.58 24.53 -2.23
CA GLY A 916 17.33 25.10 -0.91
C GLY A 916 17.43 24.05 0.21
N GLU A 917 16.88 22.86 0.00
CA GLU A 917 16.94 21.75 0.96
C GLU A 917 18.39 21.39 1.30
N ILE A 918 19.27 21.25 0.30
CA ILE A 918 20.70 20.98 0.51
C ILE A 918 21.40 22.15 1.24
N VAL A 919 21.22 23.40 0.77
CA VAL A 919 21.89 24.58 1.34
C VAL A 919 21.48 24.84 2.81
N PHE A 920 20.19 24.84 3.11
CA PHE A 920 19.72 25.04 4.49
C PHE A 920 19.89 23.78 5.34
N GLY A 921 19.88 22.59 4.75
CA GLY A 921 20.26 21.36 5.43
C GLY A 921 21.71 21.40 5.91
N ARG A 922 22.64 21.87 5.07
CA ARG A 922 24.05 22.10 5.47
C ARG A 922 24.16 23.15 6.57
N MET A 923 23.44 24.26 6.47
CA MET A 923 23.41 25.28 7.52
C MET A 923 22.99 24.72 8.89
N VAL A 924 22.03 23.78 8.93
CA VAL A 924 21.67 23.10 10.19
C VAL A 924 22.76 22.13 10.65
N VAL A 925 23.45 21.42 9.75
CA VAL A 925 24.62 20.59 10.09
C VAL A 925 25.73 21.45 10.71
N ASP A 926 26.05 22.60 10.11
CA ASP A 926 27.10 23.49 10.63
C ASP A 926 26.74 24.00 12.04
N LEU A 927 25.52 24.51 12.23
CA LEU A 927 25.02 24.92 13.55
C LEU A 927 24.99 23.77 14.57
N LEU A 928 24.67 22.54 14.14
CA LEU A 928 24.67 21.37 15.01
C LEU A 928 26.09 21.01 15.46
N LEU A 929 27.05 21.01 14.55
CA LEU A 929 28.45 20.67 14.85
C LEU A 929 29.16 21.75 15.69
N GLU A 930 28.70 23.00 15.68
CA GLU A 930 29.10 24.03 16.66
C GLU A 930 28.66 23.70 18.10
N LYS A 931 27.62 22.87 18.30
CA LYS A 931 27.08 22.49 19.62
C LYS A 931 27.37 21.05 20.03
N ARG A 932 27.66 20.18 19.06
CA ARG A 932 27.90 18.73 19.18
C ARG A 932 29.03 18.35 18.21
N ASP A 933 30.25 18.77 18.54
CA ASP A 933 31.45 18.47 17.76
C ASP A 933 31.74 16.96 17.70
N ASP A 934 31.31 16.23 18.73
CA ASP A 934 31.29 14.78 18.82
C ASP A 934 30.50 14.09 17.70
N PHE A 935 29.58 14.80 17.02
CA PHE A 935 28.88 14.28 15.84
C PHE A 935 29.65 14.46 14.51
N SER A 936 30.79 15.16 14.50
CA SER A 936 31.51 15.51 13.25
C SER A 936 31.91 14.31 12.39
N SER A 937 32.20 13.16 13.01
CA SER A 937 32.55 11.92 12.31
C SER A 937 31.39 11.26 11.58
N TYR A 938 30.15 11.58 11.96
CA TYR A 938 28.93 11.04 11.36
C TYR A 938 28.36 11.91 10.23
N PHE A 939 28.97 13.06 9.91
CA PHE A 939 28.54 13.92 8.81
C PHE A 939 29.63 14.06 7.74
N THR A 940 29.27 13.86 6.48
CA THR A 940 30.12 14.12 5.32
C THR A 940 30.48 15.61 5.27
N PRO A 941 31.78 15.97 5.32
CA PRO A 941 32.18 17.37 5.23
C PRO A 941 31.89 17.95 3.85
N ASN A 942 31.26 19.13 3.79
CA ASN A 942 31.22 19.96 2.59
C ASN A 942 31.74 21.37 2.93
N LYS A 943 33.06 21.51 2.93
CA LYS A 943 33.72 22.79 3.26
C LYS A 943 33.40 23.89 2.23
N ALA A 944 33.26 23.54 0.95
CA ALA A 944 33.00 24.50 -0.11
C ALA A 944 31.64 25.20 0.08
N LEU A 945 30.59 24.42 0.38
CA LEU A 945 29.27 24.94 0.71
C LEU A 945 29.27 25.73 2.01
N SER A 946 29.89 25.18 3.07
CA SER A 946 29.97 25.83 4.39
C SER A 946 30.68 27.19 4.30
N ASP A 947 31.79 27.27 3.56
CA ASP A 947 32.55 28.51 3.33
C ASP A 947 31.72 29.55 2.56
N LYS A 948 30.88 29.15 1.59
CA LYS A 948 29.99 30.07 0.87
C LYS A 948 28.90 30.62 1.78
N ILE A 949 28.21 29.75 2.52
CA ILE A 949 27.15 30.13 3.46
C ILE A 949 27.70 31.12 4.49
N ALA A 950 28.86 30.83 5.09
CA ALA A 950 29.50 31.69 6.09
C ALA A 950 29.93 33.06 5.55
N LYS A 951 30.24 33.19 4.26
CA LYS A 951 30.56 34.47 3.61
C LYS A 951 29.34 35.23 3.09
N GLY A 952 28.14 34.63 3.11
CA GLY A 952 26.97 35.20 2.45
C GLY A 952 27.01 35.13 0.92
N GLU A 953 27.80 34.22 0.35
CA GLU A 953 27.87 33.99 -1.10
C GLU A 953 26.77 33.01 -1.55
N PHE A 954 26.12 33.27 -2.69
CA PHE A 954 25.07 32.38 -3.19
C PHE A 954 25.62 30.97 -3.55
N ALA A 955 25.10 29.97 -2.84
CA ALA A 955 25.36 28.56 -3.09
C ALA A 955 24.28 27.90 -3.97
N THR A 956 24.66 26.96 -4.84
CA THR A 956 23.69 26.21 -5.67
C THR A 956 23.21 24.92 -5.03
N GLY A 957 23.93 24.39 -4.04
CA GLY A 957 23.73 23.05 -3.50
C GLY A 957 24.52 21.96 -4.24
N ASP A 958 25.28 22.33 -5.28
CA ASP A 958 26.15 21.43 -6.07
C ASP A 958 27.66 21.62 -5.76
N GLU A 959 27.98 22.40 -4.72
CA GLU A 959 29.34 22.62 -4.20
C GLU A 959 30.04 21.35 -3.69
#